data_AF-A0A9D2MQB5-F1
#
_entry.id   AF-A0A9D2MQB5-F1
#
_cell.length_a   1.000
_cell.length_b   1.000
_cell.length_c   1.000
_cell.angle_alpha   90.00
_cell.angle_beta   90.00
_cell.angle_gamma   90.00
#
_symmetry.space_group_name_H-M   'P 1'
#
loop_
_entity.id
_entity.type
_entity.pdbx_description
1 polymer ?
#
loop_
_entity_poly.entity_id
_entity_poly.type
_entity_poly.pdbx_seq_one_letter_code
_entity_poly.pdbx_strand_id
1 'polypeptide(L)'
;MEKVTYHELRLINACKRRREYPLHLRSADSHPKQLSAIQKAILSDVLSERMESGEIPDRLHELLKEMPFRSKKGKELLESDISKRLYRCADTINGRKNAPNYWSVLTDLPDTTVILPGSTETLSVAGVRPDLVVRSHVAGIPKITAYHIRIGAPKKPGGTKYRAKDAAQDLQVLALLEYARLFAEQLLLTGGEAYIEAGFLFLRKSTDKAPNPRDKEWYFDPDLFYDDNGEETDNVATVQKAIRIGQSKDVLKVKEITAVIDRYLEGIPAEECPEENCKDCEYYDVCYYTHSPLKLEENKAPTALSLIRLSGIQEQIQNFQTGYAVVNAVPGAGKTLVLVLRIINLLNLGVKPEEIAIITFTNAGAEVFKERICLYNDELGYGEPVDKMIATTFNGFGQSILEKEYRAMGFEKVPKVIDPIERSGIIAKLLNEKPVEGLDYRNFTTDMKTCKGALAVASECFRLMKQYGWTQFDVDKISARMGRFCSREAAQGLACLFDEYCSYLKKEGLVEYADQEVLLLEMLGKDPYYFDSLGVKHILVDECQDTSENQFRILKYLTQTTSFESLMIVGDDSQSIYGFRDTTPRYFLSFEETMGLLPGTAAVFTMDENYRSTPEIISFANDLITLNKCRVDKTIVAVKGSGKPVSIKGFASADEEYRWIADSIAQQISSGRKPEEIAVIASTKTELLKVADILTSEDIPSVLLTPEKYLENSRVRAALALAGVFRDENTQDAMIYFNASLSGDLFLFGKEQMEIGIDRVIEDVKSYKALPEKECMENFFRMLDFLDEDDEIYQSFEDFLRRHASMNAILSYCEDFSAYGEKAEKRREHNYPGVVLTTAHSSKGMEFPVVYNTVTKYDLKELRPGDDIEEKRRLLFVSVTRAKEELYITGKYIAYGGKKDPHFNRFLMESFEIVGEAREPYEILCEIEEKNVK
;
A
#
# COMPACT_ATOMS: atom_id res chain seq x y z
N MET A 1 -50.54 14.73 -6.00
CA MET A 1 -49.43 14.19 -5.18
C MET A 1 -48.26 15.13 -5.37
N GLU A 2 -47.87 15.80 -4.28
CA GLU A 2 -46.99 16.98 -4.27
C GLU A 2 -45.55 16.65 -4.69
N LYS A 3 -44.89 17.63 -5.33
CA LYS A 3 -43.47 17.59 -5.67
C LYS A 3 -42.66 17.72 -4.38
N VAL A 4 -42.09 16.62 -3.91
CA VAL A 4 -41.06 16.62 -2.87
C VAL A 4 -39.82 17.30 -3.46
N THR A 5 -39.35 18.37 -2.82
CA THR A 5 -38.13 19.07 -3.23
C THR A 5 -36.88 18.29 -2.81
N TYR A 6 -35.77 18.44 -3.55
CA TYR A 6 -34.46 17.86 -3.19
C TYR A 6 -34.00 18.21 -1.76
N HIS A 7 -34.54 19.31 -1.20
CA HIS A 7 -34.28 19.72 0.17
C HIS A 7 -35.01 18.87 1.22
N GLU A 8 -36.18 18.30 0.89
CA GLU A 8 -36.99 17.44 1.76
C GLU A 8 -36.49 15.98 1.73
N LEU A 9 -35.96 15.50 0.60
CA LEU A 9 -35.18 14.24 0.53
C LEU A 9 -33.90 14.30 1.39
N ARG A 10 -33.36 15.50 1.61
CA ARG A 10 -32.12 15.77 2.37
C ARG A 10 -32.27 15.63 3.88
N LEU A 11 -33.49 15.67 4.40
CA LEU A 11 -33.79 15.56 5.83
C LEU A 11 -34.12 14.14 6.27
N ILE A 12 -34.41 13.24 5.33
CA ILE A 12 -34.95 11.91 5.66
C ILE A 12 -33.87 10.81 5.65
N ASN A 13 -32.87 10.82 4.75
CA ASN A 13 -31.89 9.70 4.64
C ASN A 13 -30.43 10.16 4.40
N ALA A 14 -29.70 10.58 5.43
CA ALA A 14 -28.31 11.04 5.26
C ALA A 14 -27.38 10.66 6.42
N CYS A 15 -26.53 9.65 6.18
CA CYS A 15 -25.31 9.40 6.95
C CYS A 15 -24.48 10.70 7.09
N LYS A 16 -24.05 11.03 8.31
CA LYS A 16 -23.30 12.28 8.62
C LYS A 16 -22.04 12.46 7.77
N ARG A 17 -21.31 11.38 7.44
CA ARG A 17 -20.14 11.41 6.54
C ARG A 17 -20.47 11.62 5.06
N ARG A 18 -21.72 11.44 4.60
CA ARG A 18 -22.15 11.93 3.26
C ARG A 18 -21.97 13.44 3.12
N ARG A 19 -21.80 14.18 4.24
CA ARG A 19 -21.49 15.62 4.28
C ARG A 19 -20.00 15.94 4.28
N GLU A 20 -19.14 14.93 4.42
CA GLU A 20 -17.69 15.03 4.50
C GLU A 20 -17.05 14.08 3.49
N TYR A 21 -17.33 14.28 2.20
CA TYR A 21 -16.32 13.97 1.19
C TYR A 21 -15.06 14.75 1.59
N PRO A 22 -13.94 14.10 1.96
CA PRO A 22 -12.67 14.78 2.07
C PRO A 22 -12.14 14.94 0.65
N LEU A 23 -12.85 15.74 -0.15
CA LEU A 23 -12.17 16.53 -1.16
C LEU A 23 -11.17 17.36 -0.35
N HIS A 24 -9.90 16.95 -0.32
CA HIS A 24 -8.76 17.79 0.10
C HIS A 24 -8.54 18.95 -0.89
N LEU A 25 -9.64 19.58 -1.30
CA LEU A 25 -9.80 20.82 -2.04
C LEU A 25 -11.09 21.51 -1.54
N ARG A 26 -11.35 21.51 -0.22
CA ARG A 26 -12.22 22.54 0.36
C ARG A 26 -11.38 23.80 0.54
N SER A 27 -11.24 24.53 -0.55
CA SER A 27 -11.02 25.97 -0.49
C SER A 27 -12.28 26.63 -1.03
N ALA A 28 -12.81 27.56 -0.24
CA ALA A 28 -14.03 28.33 -0.40
C ALA A 28 -14.71 28.38 -1.78
N ASP A 29 -16.03 28.29 -1.71
CA ASP A 29 -17.06 28.83 -2.60
C ASP A 29 -17.99 27.75 -3.17
N SER A 30 -19.17 28.18 -3.60
CA SER A 30 -20.30 27.41 -4.15
C SER A 30 -20.02 26.58 -5.42
N HIS A 31 -18.75 26.36 -5.75
CA HIS A 31 -18.23 25.74 -6.98
C HIS A 31 -18.39 24.20 -7.09
N PRO A 32 -18.39 23.39 -6.00
CA PRO A 32 -18.43 21.92 -6.13
C PRO A 32 -19.68 21.39 -6.85
N LYS A 33 -20.83 22.06 -6.70
CA LYS A 33 -22.07 21.67 -7.38
C LYS A 33 -22.04 21.95 -8.87
N GLN A 34 -21.43 23.06 -9.26
CA GLN A 34 -21.27 23.43 -10.67
C GLN A 34 -20.21 22.55 -11.35
N LEU A 35 -19.08 22.31 -10.67
CA LEU A 35 -18.04 21.38 -11.12
C LEU A 35 -18.58 19.96 -11.30
N SER A 36 -19.33 19.43 -10.33
CA SER A 36 -19.94 18.10 -10.44
C SER A 36 -20.99 18.05 -11.56
N ALA A 37 -21.79 19.10 -11.76
CA ALA A 37 -22.74 19.17 -12.88
C ALA A 37 -22.04 19.21 -14.24
N ILE A 38 -20.93 19.95 -14.34
CA ILE A 38 -20.08 20.03 -15.54
C ILE A 38 -19.44 18.66 -15.83
N GLN A 39 -18.85 18.03 -14.82
CA GLN A 39 -18.26 16.69 -14.92
C GLN A 39 -19.29 15.64 -15.37
N LYS A 40 -20.49 15.65 -14.78
CA LYS A 40 -21.60 14.76 -15.18
C LYS A 40 -22.07 15.01 -16.59
N ALA A 41 -22.15 16.27 -17.02
CA ALA A 41 -22.53 16.61 -18.38
C ALA A 41 -21.50 16.09 -19.39
N ILE A 42 -20.21 16.33 -19.12
CA ILE A 42 -19.09 15.85 -19.95
C ILE A 42 -19.12 14.32 -20.03
N LEU A 43 -19.19 13.61 -18.89
CA LEU A 43 -19.24 12.14 -18.89
C LEU A 43 -20.50 11.58 -19.57
N SER A 44 -21.64 12.21 -19.38
CA SER A 44 -22.89 11.83 -20.05
C SER A 44 -22.78 12.00 -21.57
N ASP A 45 -22.13 13.08 -22.03
CA ASP A 45 -21.92 13.34 -23.46
C ASP A 45 -20.94 12.33 -24.07
N VAL A 46 -19.88 11.95 -23.34
CA VAL A 46 -18.97 10.87 -23.74
C VAL A 46 -19.69 9.52 -23.81
N LEU A 47 -20.45 9.16 -22.78
CA LEU A 47 -21.20 7.89 -22.70
C LEU A 47 -22.29 7.76 -23.76
N SER A 48 -22.86 8.90 -24.17
CA SER A 48 -23.91 8.96 -25.21
C SER A 48 -23.36 9.12 -26.62
N GLU A 49 -22.04 9.00 -26.81
CA GLU A 49 -21.32 9.20 -28.09
C GLU A 49 -21.54 10.58 -28.73
N ARG A 50 -21.83 11.60 -27.92
CA ARG A 50 -21.98 13.00 -28.38
C ARG A 50 -20.66 13.77 -28.40
N MET A 51 -19.61 13.19 -27.83
CA MET A 51 -18.29 13.81 -27.66
C MET A 51 -17.20 12.73 -27.57
N GLU A 52 -16.05 12.95 -28.21
CA GLU A 52 -14.89 12.05 -28.13
C GLU A 52 -14.04 12.31 -26.87
N SER A 53 -13.31 11.31 -26.36
CA SER A 53 -12.50 11.50 -25.14
C SER A 53 -11.41 12.57 -25.31
N GLY A 54 -10.87 12.72 -26.53
CA GLY A 54 -9.92 13.78 -26.90
C GLY A 54 -10.44 15.20 -26.71
N GLU A 55 -11.76 15.40 -26.70
CA GLU A 55 -12.42 16.73 -26.63
C GLU A 55 -12.72 17.16 -25.18
N ILE A 56 -12.48 16.28 -24.20
CA ILE A 56 -12.75 16.52 -22.77
C ILE A 56 -11.99 17.72 -22.21
N PRO A 57 -10.67 17.88 -22.44
CA PRO A 57 -9.94 19.01 -21.88
C PRO A 57 -10.46 20.36 -22.39
N ASP A 58 -10.74 20.45 -23.69
CA ASP A 58 -11.26 21.67 -24.32
C ASP A 58 -12.69 21.98 -23.86
N ARG A 59 -13.55 20.96 -23.78
CA ARG A 59 -14.92 21.11 -23.29
C ARG A 59 -14.99 21.51 -21.83
N LEU A 60 -14.13 20.93 -21.00
CA LEU A 60 -14.00 21.28 -19.60
C LEU A 60 -13.49 22.72 -19.44
N HIS A 61 -12.46 23.10 -20.21
CA HIS A 61 -11.91 24.45 -20.21
C HIS A 61 -12.95 25.51 -20.63
N GLU A 62 -13.79 25.21 -21.63
CA GLU A 62 -14.90 26.08 -22.03
C GLU A 62 -15.93 26.26 -20.92
N LEU A 63 -16.36 25.17 -20.27
CA LEU A 63 -17.39 25.19 -19.23
C LEU A 63 -16.91 25.84 -17.92
N LEU A 64 -15.59 25.84 -17.67
CA LEU A 64 -14.97 26.48 -16.51
C LEU A 64 -14.51 27.93 -16.78
N LYS A 65 -14.68 28.44 -17.99
CA LYS A 65 -14.24 29.80 -18.39
C LYS A 65 -14.95 30.91 -17.60
N GLU A 66 -16.22 30.70 -17.27
CA GLU A 66 -17.11 31.64 -16.59
C GLU A 66 -17.09 31.49 -15.04
N MET A 67 -16.33 30.52 -14.50
CA MET A 67 -16.27 30.26 -13.05
C MET A 67 -15.17 31.09 -12.36
N PRO A 68 -15.44 31.69 -11.18
CA PRO A 68 -14.43 32.44 -10.44
C PRO A 68 -13.40 31.53 -9.74
N PHE A 69 -12.10 31.83 -9.87
CA PHE A 69 -11.03 31.07 -9.21
C PHE A 69 -10.09 32.00 -8.45
N ARG A 70 -9.60 31.56 -7.28
CA ARG A 70 -8.69 32.32 -6.40
C ARG A 70 -7.32 32.62 -7.03
N SER A 71 -6.85 31.79 -7.97
CA SER A 71 -5.63 32.04 -8.74
C SER A 71 -5.66 31.36 -10.10
N LYS A 72 -4.98 31.94 -11.10
CA LYS A 72 -4.85 31.38 -12.45
C LYS A 72 -4.17 30.01 -12.44
N LYS A 73 -3.10 29.86 -11.65
CA LYS A 73 -2.37 28.60 -11.49
C LYS A 73 -3.19 27.51 -10.80
N GLY A 74 -4.02 27.86 -9.81
CA GLY A 74 -4.95 26.93 -9.17
C GLY A 74 -6.07 26.46 -10.10
N LYS A 75 -6.56 27.35 -10.97
CA LYS A 75 -7.50 26.99 -12.05
C LYS A 75 -6.87 25.99 -13.03
N GLU A 76 -5.68 26.30 -13.53
CA GLU A 76 -4.95 25.45 -14.50
C GLU A 76 -4.63 24.06 -13.92
N LEU A 77 -4.23 23.98 -12.65
CA LEU A 77 -3.99 22.70 -11.96
C LEU A 77 -5.27 21.88 -11.78
N LEU A 78 -6.37 22.53 -11.37
CA LEU A 78 -7.66 21.87 -11.20
C LEU A 78 -8.26 21.42 -12.55
N GLU A 79 -8.15 22.26 -13.58
CA GLU A 79 -8.57 21.93 -14.95
C GLU A 79 -7.78 20.74 -15.50
N SER A 80 -6.45 20.75 -15.32
CA SER A 80 -5.59 19.65 -15.74
C SER A 80 -5.95 18.36 -14.98
N ASP A 81 -6.13 18.42 -13.67
CA ASP A 81 -6.46 17.25 -12.85
C ASP A 81 -7.84 16.69 -13.18
N ILE A 82 -8.88 17.52 -13.23
CA ILE A 82 -10.24 17.09 -13.62
C ILE A 82 -10.27 16.60 -15.06
N SER A 83 -9.57 17.27 -15.99
CA SER A 83 -9.45 16.78 -17.37
C SER A 83 -8.80 15.41 -17.39
N LYS A 84 -7.68 15.21 -16.68
CA LYS A 84 -7.03 13.89 -16.56
C LYS A 84 -7.93 12.85 -15.93
N ARG A 85 -8.75 13.20 -14.93
CA ARG A 85 -9.71 12.28 -14.29
C ARG A 85 -10.87 11.93 -15.22
N LEU A 86 -11.47 12.91 -15.88
CA LEU A 86 -12.55 12.71 -16.85
C LEU A 86 -12.06 11.98 -18.09
N TYR A 87 -10.86 12.29 -18.55
CA TYR A 87 -10.17 11.62 -19.65
C TYR A 87 -9.84 10.18 -19.27
N ARG A 88 -9.30 9.92 -18.06
CA ARG A 88 -9.13 8.56 -17.53
C ARG A 88 -10.47 7.83 -17.41
N CYS A 89 -11.51 8.44 -16.86
CA CYS A 89 -12.84 7.84 -16.80
C CYS A 89 -13.36 7.52 -18.20
N ALA A 90 -13.28 8.48 -19.12
CA ALA A 90 -13.70 8.34 -20.50
C ALA A 90 -12.89 7.31 -21.26
N ASP A 91 -11.59 7.18 -21.02
CA ASP A 91 -10.71 6.16 -21.63
C ASP A 91 -10.83 4.80 -20.93
N THR A 92 -11.18 4.72 -19.65
CA THR A 92 -11.61 3.46 -19.02
C THR A 92 -12.92 2.97 -19.65
N ILE A 93 -13.78 3.91 -20.04
CA ILE A 93 -15.06 3.67 -20.73
C ILE A 93 -14.86 3.42 -22.25
N ASN A 94 -13.99 4.18 -22.93
CA ASN A 94 -13.76 4.22 -24.40
C ASN A 94 -12.49 3.50 -24.87
N GLY A 95 -11.40 3.47 -24.10
CA GLY A 95 -10.15 2.73 -24.37
C GLY A 95 -10.32 1.21 -24.41
N ARG A 96 -11.57 0.75 -24.21
CA ARG A 96 -12.07 -0.58 -24.57
C ARG A 96 -12.52 -0.68 -26.05
N LYS A 97 -12.22 0.31 -26.90
CA LYS A 97 -12.60 0.34 -28.33
C LYS A 97 -11.56 -0.27 -29.30
N ASN A 98 -10.43 -0.78 -28.82
CA ASN A 98 -9.44 -1.50 -29.65
C ASN A 98 -9.14 -2.94 -29.19
N ALA A 99 -10.15 -3.65 -28.68
CA ALA A 99 -10.12 -5.11 -28.79
C ALA A 99 -10.68 -5.47 -30.17
N PRO A 100 -9.97 -6.20 -31.04
CA PRO A 100 -10.54 -6.67 -32.29
C PRO A 100 -11.80 -7.47 -31.95
N ASN A 101 -12.94 -7.06 -32.54
CA ASN A 101 -14.17 -7.83 -32.55
C ASN A 101 -13.90 -9.18 -33.22
N TYR A 102 -13.44 -10.16 -32.44
CA TYR A 102 -13.44 -11.54 -32.84
C TYR A 102 -14.86 -12.05 -32.68
N TRP A 103 -15.57 -12.11 -33.80
CA TRP A 103 -16.66 -13.04 -33.97
C TRP A 103 -16.08 -14.45 -33.81
N SER A 104 -16.24 -15.06 -32.63
CA SER A 104 -15.95 -16.47 -32.46
C SER A 104 -17.12 -17.28 -33.02
N VAL A 105 -16.98 -17.69 -34.27
CA VAL A 105 -17.65 -18.91 -34.74
C VAL A 105 -16.99 -20.05 -33.96
N LEU A 106 -17.65 -20.51 -32.88
CA LEU A 106 -17.22 -21.65 -32.08
C LEU A 106 -17.18 -22.90 -32.98
N THR A 107 -16.01 -23.24 -33.52
CA THR A 107 -15.86 -24.43 -34.36
C THR A 107 -15.23 -25.64 -33.67
N ASP A 108 -14.85 -25.62 -32.40
CA ASP A 108 -14.40 -26.86 -31.74
C ASP A 108 -14.82 -26.91 -30.27
N LEU A 109 -15.88 -27.68 -30.01
CA LEU A 109 -16.17 -28.27 -28.69
C LEU A 109 -15.92 -29.78 -28.81
N PRO A 110 -15.31 -30.43 -27.79
CA PRO A 110 -14.94 -31.84 -27.85
C PRO A 110 -16.16 -32.79 -27.86
N ASP A 111 -15.95 -34.00 -28.39
CA ASP A 111 -16.95 -35.08 -28.39
C ASP A 111 -17.48 -35.32 -26.96
N THR A 112 -18.81 -35.38 -26.81
CA THR A 112 -19.46 -35.52 -25.49
C THR A 112 -20.34 -36.77 -25.43
N THR A 113 -20.21 -37.55 -24.35
CA THR A 113 -21.04 -38.73 -24.07
C THR A 113 -22.26 -38.32 -23.25
N VAL A 114 -23.46 -38.67 -23.72
CA VAL A 114 -24.74 -38.33 -23.06
C VAL A 114 -25.36 -39.57 -22.42
N ILE A 115 -25.84 -39.45 -21.18
CA ILE A 115 -26.62 -40.49 -20.49
C ILE A 115 -28.07 -40.03 -20.43
N LEU A 116 -28.98 -40.79 -21.05
CA LEU A 116 -30.41 -40.46 -21.04
C LEU A 116 -31.05 -40.76 -19.66
N PRO A 117 -31.90 -39.88 -19.12
CA PRO A 117 -32.60 -40.15 -17.87
C PRO A 117 -33.70 -41.20 -18.10
N GLY A 118 -33.61 -42.35 -17.41
CA GLY A 118 -34.68 -43.34 -17.34
C GLY A 118 -34.45 -44.68 -18.07
N SER A 119 -33.26 -44.94 -18.63
CA SER A 119 -32.89 -46.25 -19.19
C SER A 119 -31.64 -46.84 -18.53
N THR A 120 -31.61 -48.16 -18.34
CA THR A 120 -30.42 -48.89 -17.84
C THR A 120 -29.38 -49.18 -18.92
N GLU A 121 -29.62 -48.78 -20.17
CA GLU A 121 -28.67 -48.94 -21.28
C GLU A 121 -27.93 -47.63 -21.57
N THR A 122 -26.60 -47.67 -21.49
CA THR A 122 -25.70 -46.61 -21.93
C THR A 122 -25.62 -46.64 -23.45
N LEU A 123 -26.40 -45.81 -24.13
CA LEU A 123 -26.25 -45.61 -25.58
C LEU A 123 -25.11 -44.62 -25.84
N SER A 124 -23.95 -45.13 -26.24
CA SER A 124 -22.88 -44.29 -26.79
C SER A 124 -23.29 -43.79 -28.17
N VAL A 125 -23.67 -42.52 -28.25
CA VAL A 125 -23.93 -41.86 -29.54
C VAL A 125 -22.68 -41.05 -29.89
N ALA A 126 -21.60 -41.75 -30.27
CA ALA A 126 -20.43 -41.11 -30.84
C ALA A 126 -20.77 -40.60 -32.26
N GLY A 127 -20.67 -39.28 -32.48
CA GLY A 127 -20.63 -38.69 -33.83
C GLY A 127 -21.81 -37.82 -34.29
N VAL A 128 -22.67 -37.31 -33.39
CA VAL A 128 -23.76 -36.38 -33.78
C VAL A 128 -23.37 -34.93 -33.45
N ARG A 129 -22.78 -34.24 -34.44
CA ARG A 129 -22.44 -32.80 -34.38
C ARG A 129 -23.49 -32.02 -35.19
N PRO A 130 -24.06 -30.91 -34.68
CA PRO A 130 -24.98 -30.09 -35.47
C PRO A 130 -24.25 -29.48 -36.68
N ASP A 131 -24.94 -29.44 -37.82
CA ASP A 131 -24.45 -28.69 -38.99
C ASP A 131 -24.64 -27.18 -38.81
N LEU A 132 -25.65 -26.79 -38.01
CA LEU A 132 -26.01 -25.40 -37.74
C LEU A 132 -26.52 -25.24 -36.31
N VAL A 133 -26.01 -24.25 -35.60
CA VAL A 133 -26.55 -23.81 -34.30
C VAL A 133 -26.97 -22.35 -34.42
N VAL A 134 -28.23 -22.07 -34.10
CA VAL A 134 -28.82 -20.73 -34.18
C VAL A 134 -29.15 -20.25 -32.78
N ARG A 135 -28.68 -19.06 -32.43
CA ARG A 135 -29.08 -18.36 -31.20
C ARG A 135 -30.06 -17.25 -31.56
N SER A 136 -31.22 -17.27 -30.90
CA SER A 136 -32.28 -16.26 -31.03
C SER A 136 -32.84 -15.92 -29.64
N HIS A 137 -33.81 -15.01 -29.58
CA HIS A 137 -34.51 -14.66 -28.34
C HIS A 137 -36.02 -14.68 -28.57
N VAL A 138 -36.77 -15.25 -27.63
CA VAL A 138 -38.23 -15.25 -27.62
C VAL A 138 -38.68 -14.53 -26.36
N ALA A 139 -39.29 -13.35 -26.51
CA ALA A 139 -39.72 -12.49 -25.40
C ALA A 139 -38.61 -12.24 -24.35
N GLY A 140 -37.37 -12.01 -24.81
CA GLY A 140 -36.20 -11.78 -23.94
C GLY A 140 -35.55 -13.04 -23.37
N ILE A 141 -36.14 -14.22 -23.57
CA ILE A 141 -35.58 -15.51 -23.14
C ILE A 141 -34.72 -16.09 -24.28
N PRO A 142 -33.45 -16.47 -24.03
CA PRO A 142 -32.59 -17.03 -25.06
C PRO A 142 -33.14 -18.36 -25.57
N LYS A 143 -33.18 -18.48 -26.90
CA LYS A 143 -33.56 -19.70 -27.63
C LYS A 143 -32.38 -20.22 -28.44
N ILE A 144 -31.97 -21.44 -28.16
CA ILE A 144 -30.86 -22.11 -28.85
C ILE A 144 -31.44 -23.25 -29.68
N THR A 145 -31.20 -23.21 -30.99
CA THR A 145 -31.70 -24.22 -31.92
C THR A 145 -30.54 -24.94 -32.61
N ALA A 146 -30.44 -26.25 -32.47
CA ALA A 146 -29.43 -27.09 -33.11
C ALA A 146 -30.03 -27.93 -34.26
N TYR A 147 -29.49 -27.80 -35.45
CA TYR A 147 -29.99 -28.47 -36.65
C TYR A 147 -28.97 -29.40 -37.28
N HIS A 148 -29.47 -30.52 -37.83
CA HIS A 148 -28.81 -31.25 -38.90
C HIS A 148 -29.50 -30.94 -40.23
N ILE A 149 -28.72 -30.68 -41.28
CA ILE A 149 -29.21 -30.38 -42.61
C ILE A 149 -29.22 -31.67 -43.44
N ARG A 150 -30.37 -31.98 -44.04
CA ARG A 150 -30.57 -33.14 -44.91
C ARG A 150 -31.06 -32.69 -46.28
N ILE A 151 -30.68 -33.42 -47.32
CA ILE A 151 -31.10 -33.09 -48.69
C ILE A 151 -32.18 -34.08 -49.13
N GLY A 152 -33.29 -33.55 -49.64
CA GLY A 152 -34.43 -34.32 -50.15
C GLY A 152 -35.64 -34.32 -49.22
N ALA A 153 -36.76 -34.87 -49.70
CA ALA A 153 -38.02 -34.84 -48.98
C ALA A 153 -37.92 -35.54 -47.60
N PRO A 154 -38.52 -34.97 -46.54
CA PRO A 154 -38.50 -35.54 -45.19
C PRO A 154 -39.10 -36.94 -45.20
N LYS A 155 -38.25 -37.97 -45.13
CA LYS A 155 -38.65 -39.38 -45.18
C LYS A 155 -37.92 -40.21 -44.13
N LYS A 156 -38.64 -41.14 -43.50
CA LYS A 156 -38.08 -42.17 -42.60
C LYS A 156 -37.32 -43.24 -43.39
N PRO A 157 -36.45 -44.02 -42.72
CA PRO A 157 -35.98 -45.30 -43.27
C PRO A 157 -37.21 -46.17 -43.63
N GLY A 158 -37.44 -46.39 -44.94
CA GLY A 158 -38.64 -47.06 -45.46
C GLY A 158 -39.59 -46.17 -46.30
N GLY A 159 -39.28 -44.88 -46.50
CA GLY A 159 -39.88 -44.05 -47.55
C GLY A 159 -41.17 -43.30 -47.21
N THR A 160 -41.68 -43.41 -45.98
CA THR A 160 -42.85 -42.64 -45.49
C THR A 160 -42.46 -41.24 -45.02
N LYS A 161 -43.36 -40.26 -45.15
CA LYS A 161 -43.11 -38.84 -44.81
C LYS A 161 -42.76 -38.69 -43.33
N TYR A 162 -41.66 -38.00 -43.04
CA TYR A 162 -41.17 -37.66 -41.70
C TYR A 162 -41.95 -36.43 -41.20
N ARG A 163 -42.55 -36.51 -40.01
CA ARG A 163 -43.40 -35.46 -39.41
C ARG A 163 -42.84 -35.02 -38.06
N ALA A 164 -43.29 -33.88 -37.52
CA ALA A 164 -42.85 -33.35 -36.22
C ALA A 164 -42.95 -34.37 -35.05
N LYS A 165 -44.01 -35.18 -35.02
CA LYS A 165 -44.16 -36.26 -34.02
C LYS A 165 -43.07 -37.34 -34.08
N ASP A 166 -42.42 -37.48 -35.23
CA ASP A 166 -41.37 -38.47 -35.45
C ASP A 166 -40.02 -37.94 -34.95
N ALA A 167 -39.80 -36.63 -34.99
CA ALA A 167 -38.62 -35.97 -34.42
C ALA A 167 -38.52 -36.19 -32.89
N ALA A 168 -39.67 -36.26 -32.20
CA ALA A 168 -39.73 -36.52 -30.75
C ALA A 168 -39.24 -37.92 -30.34
N GLN A 169 -39.10 -38.85 -31.30
CA GLN A 169 -38.65 -40.22 -31.05
C GLN A 169 -37.33 -40.54 -31.79
N ASP A 170 -36.74 -39.57 -32.49
CA ASP A 170 -35.53 -39.75 -33.27
C ASP A 170 -34.28 -39.51 -32.41
N LEU A 171 -33.47 -40.55 -32.27
CA LEU A 171 -32.28 -40.52 -31.42
C LEU A 171 -31.26 -39.45 -31.82
N GLN A 172 -31.16 -39.09 -33.10
CA GLN A 172 -30.26 -38.02 -33.54
C GLN A 172 -30.81 -36.65 -33.15
N VAL A 173 -32.12 -36.43 -33.25
CA VAL A 173 -32.75 -35.18 -32.83
C VAL A 173 -32.66 -35.02 -31.31
N LEU A 174 -32.84 -36.10 -30.55
CA LEU A 174 -32.67 -36.09 -29.08
C LEU A 174 -31.21 -35.81 -28.67
N ALA A 175 -30.23 -36.34 -29.40
CA ALA A 175 -28.82 -36.02 -29.18
C ALA A 175 -28.49 -34.56 -29.50
N LEU A 176 -29.04 -34.00 -30.59
CA LEU A 176 -28.92 -32.57 -30.92
C LEU A 176 -29.62 -31.68 -29.89
N LEU A 177 -30.74 -32.12 -29.32
CA LEU A 177 -31.44 -31.39 -28.27
C LEU A 177 -30.60 -31.35 -26.98
N GLU A 178 -29.91 -32.43 -26.65
CA GLU A 178 -28.95 -32.45 -25.56
C GLU A 178 -27.72 -31.57 -25.84
N TYR A 179 -27.25 -31.54 -27.08
CA TYR A 179 -26.20 -30.60 -27.49
C TYR A 179 -26.65 -29.14 -27.26
N ALA A 180 -27.87 -28.80 -27.68
CA ALA A 180 -28.46 -27.48 -27.43
C ALA A 180 -28.63 -27.19 -25.91
N ARG A 181 -28.94 -28.21 -25.09
CA ARG A 181 -28.96 -28.11 -23.62
C ARG A 181 -27.60 -27.78 -23.04
N LEU A 182 -26.56 -28.53 -23.40
CA LEU A 182 -25.19 -28.32 -22.90
C LEU A 182 -24.66 -26.95 -23.34
N PHE A 183 -24.97 -26.54 -24.58
CA PHE A 183 -24.64 -25.21 -25.07
C PHE A 183 -25.40 -24.11 -24.31
N ALA A 184 -26.68 -24.35 -23.98
CA ALA A 184 -27.45 -23.46 -23.11
C ALA A 184 -26.89 -23.38 -21.70
N GLU A 185 -26.37 -24.47 -21.15
CA GLU A 185 -25.72 -24.52 -19.83
C GLU A 185 -24.39 -23.76 -19.80
N GLN A 186 -23.62 -23.83 -20.88
CA GLN A 186 -22.41 -23.01 -21.05
C GLN A 186 -22.72 -21.53 -21.29
N LEU A 187 -23.86 -21.21 -21.92
CA LEU A 187 -24.30 -19.83 -22.13
C LEU A 187 -24.98 -19.23 -20.89
N LEU A 188 -25.61 -20.06 -20.06
CA LEU A 188 -26.39 -19.68 -18.89
C LEU A 188 -25.76 -20.23 -17.61
N LEU A 189 -24.45 -20.07 -17.49
CA LEU A 189 -23.58 -20.54 -16.39
C LEU A 189 -24.10 -20.21 -14.98
N THR A 190 -24.97 -19.20 -14.84
CA THR A 190 -25.52 -18.71 -13.57
C THR A 190 -26.97 -19.16 -13.28
N GLY A 191 -27.53 -20.02 -14.14
CA GLY A 191 -28.91 -20.51 -14.07
C GLY A 191 -29.93 -19.51 -14.63
N GLY A 192 -30.96 -20.04 -15.28
CA GLY A 192 -31.96 -19.27 -16.02
C GLY A 192 -32.94 -20.18 -16.76
N GLU A 193 -33.89 -19.59 -17.49
CA GLU A 193 -34.74 -20.31 -18.43
C GLU A 193 -34.19 -20.12 -19.85
N ALA A 194 -34.08 -21.22 -20.59
CA ALA A 194 -33.74 -21.21 -22.00
C ALA A 194 -34.75 -22.08 -22.76
N TYR A 195 -35.08 -21.65 -23.97
CA TYR A 195 -35.71 -22.55 -24.93
C TYR A 195 -34.62 -23.26 -25.70
N ILE A 196 -34.61 -24.59 -25.64
CA ILE A 196 -33.78 -25.39 -26.54
C ILE A 196 -34.67 -26.03 -27.59
N GLU A 197 -34.18 -26.05 -28.81
CA GLU A 197 -34.84 -26.70 -29.93
C GLU A 197 -33.80 -27.50 -30.71
N ALA A 198 -34.19 -28.64 -31.24
CA ALA A 198 -33.37 -29.37 -32.17
C ALA A 198 -34.20 -30.04 -33.24
N GLY A 199 -33.63 -30.22 -34.43
CA GLY A 199 -34.37 -30.85 -35.52
C GLY A 199 -33.57 -31.05 -36.79
N PHE A 200 -34.29 -31.50 -37.82
CA PHE A 200 -33.76 -31.59 -39.17
C PHE A 200 -34.27 -30.43 -40.03
N LEU A 201 -33.35 -29.85 -40.80
CA LEU A 201 -33.64 -28.94 -41.91
C LEU A 201 -33.53 -29.72 -43.22
N PHE A 202 -34.63 -29.90 -43.95
CA PHE A 202 -34.65 -30.62 -45.22
C PHE A 202 -34.57 -29.65 -46.40
N LEU A 203 -33.46 -29.67 -47.13
CA LEU A 203 -33.26 -28.91 -48.36
C LEU A 203 -34.01 -29.56 -49.53
N ARG A 204 -34.63 -28.75 -50.40
CA ARG A 204 -35.52 -29.20 -51.47
C ARG A 204 -34.75 -29.87 -52.62
N LYS A 205 -33.54 -29.40 -52.94
CA LYS A 205 -32.64 -29.95 -53.96
C LYS A 205 -31.18 -29.96 -53.48
N SER A 206 -30.34 -30.82 -54.06
CA SER A 206 -28.91 -30.89 -53.74
C SER A 206 -28.10 -29.66 -54.15
N THR A 207 -28.68 -28.79 -54.97
CA THR A 207 -28.12 -27.49 -55.36
C THR A 207 -28.45 -26.37 -54.38
N ASP A 208 -29.42 -26.58 -53.48
CA ASP A 208 -29.67 -25.67 -52.38
C ASP A 208 -28.46 -25.83 -51.44
N LYS A 209 -27.63 -24.80 -51.33
CA LYS A 209 -26.43 -24.85 -50.49
C LYS A 209 -26.70 -24.13 -49.17
N ALA A 210 -26.31 -24.74 -48.06
CA ALA A 210 -25.91 -23.98 -46.88
C ALA A 210 -24.42 -23.66 -47.04
N PRO A 211 -24.01 -22.41 -47.34
CA PRO A 211 -22.61 -22.08 -47.49
C PRO A 211 -21.89 -22.09 -46.14
N ASN A 212 -20.57 -22.30 -46.18
CA ASN A 212 -19.70 -22.35 -45.02
C ASN A 212 -19.81 -21.02 -44.23
N PRO A 213 -20.04 -21.04 -42.90
CA PRO A 213 -20.22 -19.83 -42.07
C PRO A 213 -18.99 -18.89 -41.98
N ARG A 214 -17.96 -19.10 -42.81
CA ARG A 214 -16.78 -18.25 -42.93
C ARG A 214 -16.90 -17.15 -44.01
N ASP A 215 -17.97 -17.14 -44.80
CA ASP A 215 -18.22 -16.07 -45.79
C ASP A 215 -18.83 -14.83 -45.11
N LYS A 216 -18.23 -13.65 -45.36
CA LYS A 216 -18.50 -12.39 -44.64
C LYS A 216 -19.81 -11.67 -45.00
N GLU A 217 -20.57 -12.18 -45.96
CA GLU A 217 -21.87 -11.63 -46.36
C GLU A 217 -22.96 -12.69 -46.11
N TRP A 218 -23.34 -12.86 -44.84
CA TRP A 218 -24.41 -13.78 -44.46
C TRP A 218 -25.72 -13.04 -44.16
N TYR A 219 -26.81 -13.50 -44.76
CA TYR A 219 -28.18 -13.19 -44.34
C TYR A 219 -28.95 -14.52 -44.26
N PHE A 220 -29.47 -14.86 -43.08
CA PHE A 220 -30.41 -15.97 -42.92
C PHE A 220 -31.68 -15.63 -43.68
N ASP A 221 -32.00 -16.36 -44.76
CA ASP A 221 -33.22 -16.14 -45.53
C ASP A 221 -34.36 -16.98 -44.92
N PRO A 222 -35.29 -16.37 -44.16
CA PRO A 222 -36.41 -17.09 -43.55
C PRO A 222 -37.39 -17.67 -44.58
N ASP A 223 -37.42 -17.18 -45.83
CA ASP A 223 -38.35 -17.61 -46.89
C ASP A 223 -38.06 -19.04 -47.40
N LEU A 224 -36.94 -19.64 -46.98
CA LEU A 224 -36.67 -21.06 -47.16
C LEU A 224 -37.65 -21.97 -46.41
N PHE A 225 -38.26 -21.45 -45.34
CA PHE A 225 -39.04 -22.22 -44.36
C PHE A 225 -40.53 -21.90 -44.37
N TYR A 226 -40.94 -20.82 -45.04
CA TYR A 226 -42.35 -20.44 -45.20
C TYR A 226 -42.76 -20.54 -46.68
N ASP A 227 -44.01 -20.89 -46.94
CA ASP A 227 -44.57 -20.81 -48.29
C ASP A 227 -44.94 -19.35 -48.64
N ASP A 228 -45.37 -19.11 -49.88
CA ASP A 228 -45.75 -17.77 -50.34
C ASP A 228 -46.92 -17.14 -49.53
N ASN A 229 -47.56 -17.90 -48.64
CA ASN A 229 -48.62 -17.46 -47.74
C ASN A 229 -48.14 -17.24 -46.29
N GLY A 230 -46.84 -17.45 -46.00
CA GLY A 230 -46.28 -17.33 -44.66
C GLY A 230 -46.53 -18.52 -43.74
N GLU A 231 -46.99 -19.67 -44.26
CA GLU A 231 -47.14 -20.90 -43.47
C GLU A 231 -45.85 -21.72 -43.48
N GLU A 232 -45.48 -22.32 -42.34
CA GLU A 232 -44.29 -23.19 -42.23
C GLU A 232 -44.39 -24.36 -43.22
N THR A 233 -43.42 -24.45 -44.12
CA THR A 233 -43.32 -25.57 -45.07
C THR A 233 -42.97 -26.86 -44.32
N ASP A 234 -43.39 -28.02 -44.86
CA ASP A 234 -43.10 -29.36 -44.33
C ASP A 234 -41.59 -29.73 -44.25
N ASN A 235 -40.67 -28.79 -44.50
CA ASN A 235 -39.23 -29.00 -44.63
C ASN A 235 -38.47 -28.87 -43.29
N VAL A 236 -39.16 -28.53 -42.20
CA VAL A 236 -38.58 -28.45 -40.85
C VAL A 236 -39.25 -29.48 -39.96
N ALA A 237 -38.45 -30.31 -39.28
CA ALA A 237 -38.95 -31.24 -38.28
C ALA A 237 -38.15 -31.05 -36.99
N THR A 238 -38.73 -30.35 -36.01
CA THR A 238 -38.08 -30.01 -34.75
C THR A 238 -38.80 -30.57 -33.53
N VAL A 239 -38.05 -30.63 -32.44
CA VAL A 239 -38.52 -30.84 -31.08
C VAL A 239 -38.01 -29.67 -30.27
N GLN A 240 -38.94 -28.99 -29.59
CA GLN A 240 -38.61 -27.90 -28.68
C GLN A 240 -38.89 -28.32 -27.24
N LYS A 241 -38.02 -27.91 -26.33
CA LYS A 241 -38.18 -28.10 -24.90
C LYS A 241 -37.74 -26.84 -24.15
N ALA A 242 -38.56 -26.39 -23.21
CA ALA A 242 -38.14 -25.39 -22.25
C ALA A 242 -37.32 -26.09 -21.16
N ILE A 243 -36.13 -25.55 -20.87
CA ILE A 243 -35.27 -26.05 -19.80
C ILE A 243 -35.03 -24.94 -18.79
N ARG A 244 -34.94 -25.34 -17.53
CA ARG A 244 -34.57 -24.48 -16.42
C ARG A 244 -33.29 -25.03 -15.83
N ILE A 245 -32.20 -24.29 -15.98
CA ILE A 245 -30.87 -24.76 -15.61
C ILE A 245 -30.62 -24.40 -14.14
N GLY A 246 -30.37 -25.42 -13.32
CA GLY A 246 -30.33 -25.37 -11.86
C GLY A 246 -28.92 -25.22 -11.28
N GLN A 247 -28.85 -24.59 -10.12
CA GLN A 247 -27.67 -24.08 -9.42
C GLN A 247 -26.58 -25.13 -9.14
N SER A 248 -25.34 -24.82 -9.55
CA SER A 248 -24.15 -25.19 -8.78
C SER A 248 -23.93 -24.16 -7.67
N LYS A 249 -23.38 -24.64 -6.55
CA LYS A 249 -23.34 -24.01 -5.23
C LYS A 249 -22.66 -22.65 -5.19
N ASP A 250 -23.32 -21.73 -4.50
CA ASP A 250 -22.80 -20.52 -3.83
C ASP A 250 -21.74 -19.71 -4.58
N VAL A 251 -22.20 -19.03 -5.63
CA VAL A 251 -21.75 -17.66 -5.93
C VAL A 251 -22.99 -16.78 -5.75
N LEU A 252 -22.90 -15.77 -4.88
CA LEU A 252 -23.98 -14.81 -4.58
C LEU A 252 -24.58 -14.27 -5.90
N LYS A 253 -25.90 -14.23 -6.00
CA LYS A 253 -26.61 -13.90 -7.26
C LYS A 253 -26.81 -12.39 -7.36
N VAL A 254 -26.80 -11.87 -8.58
CA VAL A 254 -27.16 -10.49 -8.99
C VAL A 254 -28.43 -9.92 -8.32
N LYS A 255 -29.34 -10.74 -7.78
CA LYS A 255 -30.49 -10.30 -6.98
C LYS A 255 -30.13 -9.68 -5.61
N GLU A 256 -28.96 -9.99 -5.06
CA GLU A 256 -28.46 -9.35 -3.82
C GLU A 256 -27.89 -7.96 -4.13
N ILE A 257 -27.33 -7.74 -5.33
CA ILE A 257 -26.87 -6.44 -5.81
C ILE A 257 -28.02 -5.45 -5.89
N THR A 258 -29.17 -5.86 -6.42
CA THR A 258 -30.34 -4.99 -6.52
C THR A 258 -30.77 -4.52 -5.12
N ALA A 259 -30.79 -5.41 -4.13
CA ALA A 259 -31.13 -5.07 -2.75
C ALA A 259 -30.04 -4.23 -2.04
N VAL A 260 -28.76 -4.51 -2.31
CA VAL A 260 -27.59 -3.79 -1.78
C VAL A 260 -27.52 -2.38 -2.37
N ILE A 261 -27.65 -2.23 -3.69
CA ILE A 261 -27.73 -0.95 -4.40
C ILE A 261 -29.01 -0.21 -4.04
N ASP A 262 -30.17 -0.87 -3.95
CA ASP A 262 -31.43 -0.22 -3.54
C ASP A 262 -31.35 0.30 -2.12
N ARG A 263 -30.94 -0.54 -1.15
CA ARG A 263 -30.72 -0.10 0.24
C ARG A 263 -29.70 1.03 0.34
N TYR A 264 -28.68 0.99 -0.50
CA TYR A 264 -27.64 2.02 -0.56
C TYR A 264 -28.15 3.36 -1.13
N LEU A 265 -28.90 3.31 -2.24
CA LEU A 265 -29.49 4.46 -2.95
C LEU A 265 -30.69 5.06 -2.19
N GLU A 266 -31.52 4.22 -1.58
CA GLU A 266 -32.63 4.62 -0.69
C GLU A 266 -32.10 5.37 0.54
N GLY A 267 -30.88 5.05 0.95
CA GLY A 267 -30.15 5.70 2.03
C GLY A 267 -30.45 5.08 3.39
N ILE A 268 -29.41 4.87 4.18
CA ILE A 268 -29.50 4.29 5.52
C ILE A 268 -29.93 5.40 6.50
N PRO A 269 -30.98 5.20 7.32
CA PRO A 269 -31.39 6.15 8.35
C PRO A 269 -30.24 6.52 9.27
N ALA A 270 -30.18 7.76 9.75
CA ALA A 270 -29.09 8.23 10.61
C ALA A 270 -28.99 7.45 11.94
N GLU A 271 -30.12 6.93 12.44
CA GLU A 271 -30.14 6.06 13.63
C GLU A 271 -29.56 4.65 13.36
N GLU A 272 -29.58 4.18 12.11
CA GLU A 272 -29.06 2.87 11.70
C GLU A 272 -27.60 2.94 11.22
N CYS A 273 -27.04 4.14 11.06
CA CYS A 273 -25.66 4.38 10.63
C CYS A 273 -24.91 5.30 11.62
N PRO A 274 -24.72 4.87 12.88
CA PRO A 274 -23.88 5.60 13.82
C PRO A 274 -22.40 5.49 13.42
N GLU A 275 -21.60 6.53 13.68
CA GLU A 275 -20.17 6.59 13.36
C GLU A 275 -19.39 5.39 13.92
N GLU A 276 -19.79 4.91 15.09
CA GLU A 276 -19.16 3.80 15.81
C GLU A 276 -19.27 2.47 15.05
N ASN A 277 -20.32 2.29 14.24
CA ASN A 277 -20.56 1.05 13.48
C ASN A 277 -20.04 1.13 12.04
N CYS A 278 -19.47 2.28 11.64
CA CYS A 278 -19.10 2.52 10.24
C CYS A 278 -17.94 1.65 9.78
N LYS A 279 -16.98 1.34 10.66
CA LYS A 279 -15.82 0.49 10.32
C LYS A 279 -16.18 -0.95 9.97
N ASP A 280 -17.25 -1.46 10.58
CA ASP A 280 -17.74 -2.83 10.38
C ASP A 280 -18.89 -2.88 9.35
N CYS A 281 -19.14 -1.78 8.65
CA CYS A 281 -20.19 -1.67 7.66
C CYS A 281 -19.79 -2.34 6.34
N GLU A 282 -20.71 -3.15 5.77
CA GLU A 282 -20.51 -3.82 4.47
C GLU A 282 -20.25 -2.84 3.30
N TYR A 283 -20.61 -1.56 3.46
CA TYR A 283 -20.39 -0.50 2.47
C TYR A 283 -19.21 0.42 2.78
N TYR A 284 -18.39 0.10 3.79
CA TYR A 284 -17.34 1.01 4.25
C TYR A 284 -16.38 1.40 3.12
N ASP A 285 -15.90 0.44 2.33
CA ASP A 285 -14.90 0.68 1.27
C ASP A 285 -15.45 1.45 0.08
N VAL A 286 -16.76 1.38 -0.14
CA VAL A 286 -17.45 2.16 -1.17
C VAL A 286 -17.73 3.57 -0.66
N CYS A 287 -18.16 3.72 0.59
CA CYS A 287 -18.45 5.02 1.21
C CYS A 287 -17.21 5.84 1.57
N TYR A 288 -16.14 5.19 2.00
CA TYR A 288 -14.93 5.78 2.54
C TYR A 288 -13.79 5.67 1.52
N TYR A 289 -13.88 6.51 0.47
CA TYR A 289 -12.81 6.66 -0.51
C TYR A 289 -11.88 7.82 -0.12
N THR A 290 -10.58 7.55 0.00
CA THR A 290 -9.55 8.56 0.23
C THR A 290 -8.80 8.87 -1.07
N HIS A 291 -8.62 10.15 -1.38
CA HIS A 291 -7.80 10.59 -2.52
C HIS A 291 -6.31 10.67 -2.15
N SER A 292 -5.43 10.67 -3.15
CA SER A 292 -3.99 10.79 -2.92
C SER A 292 -3.67 12.26 -2.65
N PRO A 293 -2.82 12.57 -1.65
CA PRO A 293 -2.35 13.93 -1.46
C PRO A 293 -1.49 14.39 -2.65
N LEU A 294 -1.66 15.66 -3.05
CA LEU A 294 -0.92 16.25 -4.17
C LEU A 294 0.57 16.38 -3.81
N LYS A 295 1.46 15.78 -4.60
CA LYS A 295 2.92 15.91 -4.40
C LYS A 295 3.38 17.33 -4.76
N LEU A 296 4.28 17.90 -3.95
CA LEU A 296 5.01 19.12 -4.31
C LEU A 296 6.26 18.74 -5.12
N GLU A 297 6.38 19.26 -6.34
CA GLU A 297 7.64 19.19 -7.09
C GLU A 297 8.69 20.08 -6.40
N GLU A 298 9.69 19.46 -5.77
CA GLU A 298 10.82 20.21 -5.24
C GLU A 298 11.78 20.61 -6.36
N ASN A 299 11.85 21.92 -6.63
CA ASN A 299 13.00 22.53 -7.30
C ASN A 299 13.94 23.11 -6.25
N LYS A 300 14.50 22.30 -5.35
CA LYS A 300 15.66 22.73 -4.55
C LYS A 300 16.91 22.35 -5.31
N ALA A 301 17.44 23.30 -6.08
CA ALA A 301 18.77 23.17 -6.62
C ALA A 301 19.75 22.99 -5.44
N PRO A 302 20.56 21.92 -5.42
CA PRO A 302 21.61 21.74 -4.43
C PRO A 302 22.56 22.95 -4.44
N THR A 303 23.10 23.28 -3.26
CA THR A 303 24.02 24.41 -3.11
C THR A 303 25.25 24.18 -3.99
N ALA A 304 25.51 25.10 -4.93
CA ALA A 304 26.67 25.02 -5.81
C ALA A 304 27.97 24.87 -5.00
N LEU A 305 28.92 24.05 -5.49
CA LEU A 305 30.19 23.76 -4.80
C LEU A 305 30.95 25.04 -4.41
N SER A 306 30.90 26.06 -5.26
CA SER A 306 31.56 27.35 -5.05
C SER A 306 31.12 28.12 -3.79
N LEU A 307 29.88 27.88 -3.32
CA LEU A 307 29.28 28.56 -2.17
C LEU A 307 29.52 27.81 -0.85
N ILE A 308 30.03 26.58 -0.90
CA ILE A 308 30.29 25.79 0.30
C ILE A 308 31.55 26.32 0.99
N ARG A 309 31.46 26.47 2.32
CA ARG A 309 32.59 26.80 3.20
C ARG A 309 32.60 25.75 4.30
N LEU A 310 33.70 25.02 4.39
CA LEU A 310 33.89 23.98 5.39
C LEU A 310 34.62 24.55 6.61
N SER A 311 34.29 24.06 7.80
CA SER A 311 35.10 24.31 8.98
C SER A 311 36.40 23.50 8.93
N GLY A 312 37.41 23.87 9.72
CA GLY A 312 38.70 23.17 9.72
C GLY A 312 38.58 21.67 10.03
N ILE A 313 37.60 21.27 10.85
CA ILE A 313 37.32 19.86 11.15
C ILE A 313 36.65 19.18 9.94
N GLN A 314 35.71 19.85 9.28
CA GLN A 314 35.08 19.33 8.07
C GLN A 314 36.09 19.14 6.93
N GLU A 315 37.07 20.04 6.78
CA GLU A 315 38.19 19.87 5.85
C GLU A 315 39.08 18.68 6.21
N GLN A 316 39.35 18.45 7.50
CA GLN A 316 40.11 17.27 7.93
C GLN A 316 39.36 15.97 7.61
N ILE A 317 38.04 15.93 7.82
CA ILE A 317 37.20 14.77 7.48
C ILE A 317 37.19 14.55 5.96
N GLN A 318 37.02 15.61 5.16
CA GLN A 318 37.07 15.53 3.70
C GLN A 318 38.41 14.96 3.19
N ASN A 319 39.51 15.31 3.85
CA ASN A 319 40.86 14.91 3.46
C ASN A 319 41.32 13.58 4.09
N PHE A 320 40.49 12.91 4.89
CA PHE A 320 40.84 11.65 5.54
C PHE A 320 40.88 10.49 4.53
N GLN A 321 42.08 9.96 4.27
CA GLN A 321 42.32 8.94 3.25
C GLN A 321 42.62 7.54 3.80
N THR A 322 43.28 7.42 4.96
CA THR A 322 43.78 6.13 5.45
C THR A 322 43.52 5.91 6.94
N GLY A 323 43.27 4.65 7.32
CA GLY A 323 43.02 4.22 8.69
C GLY A 323 41.55 4.29 9.10
N TYR A 324 41.31 4.35 10.41
CA TYR A 324 39.97 4.36 10.99
C TYR A 324 39.59 5.77 11.45
N ALA A 325 38.38 6.22 11.12
CA ALA A 325 37.84 7.50 11.55
C ALA A 325 36.47 7.33 12.21
N VAL A 326 36.29 8.00 13.35
CA VAL A 326 35.00 8.14 14.03
C VAL A 326 34.60 9.61 13.99
N VAL A 327 33.49 9.91 13.34
CA VAL A 327 32.94 11.27 13.25
C VAL A 327 31.73 11.38 14.17
N ASN A 328 31.92 12.06 15.29
CA ASN A 328 30.87 12.44 16.23
C ASN A 328 30.27 13.75 15.76
N ALA A 329 29.09 13.70 15.16
CA ALA A 329 28.47 14.90 14.59
C ALA A 329 27.13 15.21 15.22
N VAL A 330 26.93 16.46 15.63
CA VAL A 330 25.66 16.95 16.18
C VAL A 330 24.57 17.04 15.10
N PRO A 331 23.29 17.18 15.46
CA PRO A 331 22.22 17.41 14.48
C PRO A 331 22.51 18.69 13.68
N GLY A 332 22.26 18.69 12.38
CA GLY A 332 22.45 19.89 11.54
C GLY A 332 23.92 20.30 11.29
N ALA A 333 24.89 19.43 11.58
CA ALA A 333 26.31 19.71 11.36
C ALA A 333 26.79 19.60 9.90
N GLY A 334 25.92 19.20 8.97
CA GLY A 334 26.30 18.97 7.58
C GLY A 334 26.97 17.62 7.30
N LYS A 335 26.70 16.59 8.13
CA LYS A 335 27.22 15.21 7.99
C LYS A 335 27.26 14.71 6.55
N THR A 336 26.08 14.62 5.92
CA THR A 336 25.93 14.12 4.54
C THR A 336 26.74 14.94 3.54
N LEU A 337 26.79 16.27 3.71
CA LEU A 337 27.56 17.14 2.81
C LEU A 337 29.05 16.82 2.87
N VAL A 338 29.61 16.72 4.07
CA VAL A 338 31.04 16.45 4.27
C VAL A 338 31.42 15.07 3.76
N LEU A 339 30.57 14.06 3.96
CA LEU A 339 30.81 12.72 3.45
C LEU A 339 30.76 12.66 1.91
N VAL A 340 29.81 13.35 1.30
CA VAL A 340 29.76 13.48 -0.16
C VAL A 340 31.03 14.17 -0.68
N LEU A 341 31.46 15.28 -0.06
CA LEU A 341 32.67 15.99 -0.48
C LEU A 341 33.94 15.16 -0.27
N ARG A 342 34.00 14.31 0.76
CA ARG A 342 35.06 13.34 0.95
C ARG A 342 35.13 12.36 -0.21
N ILE A 343 33.99 11.80 -0.63
CA ILE A 343 33.93 10.87 -1.75
C ILE A 343 34.40 11.54 -3.04
N ILE A 344 33.91 12.75 -3.32
CA ILE A 344 34.36 13.55 -4.45
C ILE A 344 35.88 13.78 -4.40
N ASN A 345 36.45 14.06 -3.21
CA ASN A 345 37.89 14.19 -3.04
C ASN A 345 38.65 12.88 -3.34
N LEU A 346 38.15 11.73 -2.90
CA LEU A 346 38.74 10.43 -3.22
C LEU A 346 38.73 10.15 -4.74
N LEU A 347 37.61 10.44 -5.41
CA LEU A 347 37.50 10.32 -6.86
C LEU A 347 38.52 11.22 -7.58
N ASN A 348 38.68 12.47 -7.10
CA ASN A 348 39.69 13.40 -7.61
C ASN A 348 41.13 12.91 -7.42
N LEU A 349 41.39 12.11 -6.38
CA LEU A 349 42.68 11.48 -6.13
C LEU A 349 42.91 10.21 -6.97
N GLY A 350 41.94 9.82 -7.80
CA GLY A 350 42.03 8.68 -8.71
C GLY A 350 41.52 7.36 -8.12
N VAL A 351 40.84 7.39 -6.97
CA VAL A 351 40.11 6.22 -6.45
C VAL A 351 38.94 5.94 -7.40
N LYS A 352 38.76 4.68 -7.78
CA LYS A 352 37.66 4.30 -8.68
C LYS A 352 36.35 4.19 -7.90
N PRO A 353 35.18 4.46 -8.52
CA PRO A 353 33.89 4.30 -7.85
C PRO A 353 33.66 2.91 -7.25
N GLU A 354 34.10 1.86 -7.94
CA GLU A 354 34.00 0.45 -7.50
C GLU A 354 34.83 0.12 -6.24
N GLU A 355 35.80 0.97 -5.89
CA GLU A 355 36.65 0.82 -4.70
C GLU A 355 36.02 1.48 -3.45
N ILE A 356 34.84 2.11 -3.59
CA ILE A 356 34.15 2.85 -2.52
C ILE A 356 32.84 2.16 -2.14
N ALA A 357 32.63 1.98 -0.83
CA ALA A 357 31.38 1.48 -0.26
C ALA A 357 30.76 2.50 0.70
N ILE A 358 29.51 2.84 0.46
CA ILE A 358 28.65 3.68 1.31
C ILE A 358 27.54 2.79 1.88
N ILE A 359 27.54 2.65 3.20
CA ILE A 359 26.53 1.91 3.94
C ILE A 359 25.69 2.91 4.74
N THR A 360 24.38 2.88 4.55
CA THR A 360 23.43 3.79 5.20
C THR A 360 22.36 3.01 5.97
N PHE A 361 21.61 3.67 6.85
CA PHE A 361 20.52 3.03 7.60
C PHE A 361 19.26 2.81 6.74
N THR A 362 19.05 3.60 5.67
CA THR A 362 17.85 3.53 4.83
C THR A 362 18.21 3.60 3.35
N ASN A 363 17.43 2.94 2.48
CA ASN A 363 17.64 3.00 1.03
C ASN A 363 17.52 4.44 0.50
N ALA A 364 16.58 5.24 1.02
CA ALA A 364 16.47 6.67 0.70
C ALA A 364 17.76 7.44 1.03
N GLY A 365 18.42 7.11 2.14
CA GLY A 365 19.73 7.66 2.49
C GLY A 365 20.79 7.33 1.42
N ALA A 366 20.87 6.07 0.97
CA ALA A 366 21.79 5.66 -0.08
C ALA A 366 21.54 6.39 -1.41
N GLU A 367 20.28 6.56 -1.80
CA GLU A 367 19.92 7.29 -3.03
C GLU A 367 20.28 8.78 -2.94
N VAL A 368 20.04 9.43 -1.80
CA VAL A 368 20.49 10.83 -1.56
C VAL A 368 22.01 10.98 -1.72
N PHE A 369 22.79 9.99 -1.28
CA PHE A 369 24.24 9.99 -1.53
C PHE A 369 24.54 9.91 -3.02
N LYS A 370 23.97 8.95 -3.75
CA LYS A 370 24.18 8.78 -5.19
C LYS A 370 23.82 10.04 -5.98
N GLU A 371 22.64 10.60 -5.74
CA GLU A 371 22.16 11.82 -6.41
C GLU A 371 23.10 13.00 -6.20
N ARG A 372 23.52 13.23 -4.95
CA ARG A 372 24.42 14.35 -4.60
C ARG A 372 25.82 14.15 -5.16
N ILE A 373 26.34 12.93 -5.15
CA ILE A 373 27.65 12.60 -5.72
C ILE A 373 27.60 12.81 -7.23
N CYS A 374 26.60 12.26 -7.94
CA CYS A 374 26.42 12.47 -9.38
C CYS A 374 26.42 13.96 -9.73
N LEU A 375 25.61 14.75 -9.03
CA LEU A 375 25.51 16.17 -9.29
C LEU A 375 26.85 16.92 -9.12
N TYR A 376 27.56 16.73 -8.01
CA TYR A 376 28.84 17.41 -7.80
C TYR A 376 29.96 16.86 -8.70
N ASN A 377 29.88 15.59 -9.06
CA ASN A 377 30.78 14.96 -10.01
C ASN A 377 30.63 15.57 -11.42
N ASP A 378 29.38 15.81 -11.85
CA ASP A 378 29.06 16.50 -13.10
C ASP A 378 29.53 17.96 -13.10
N GLU A 379 29.33 18.69 -11.99
CA GLU A 379 29.80 20.09 -11.84
C GLU A 379 31.34 20.18 -11.95
N LEU A 380 32.07 19.17 -11.50
CA LEU A 380 33.54 19.09 -11.55
C LEU A 380 34.08 18.50 -12.86
N GLY A 381 33.22 17.95 -13.73
CA GLY A 381 33.60 17.39 -15.03
C GLY A 381 34.31 16.03 -14.95
N TYR A 382 34.14 15.28 -13.85
CA TYR A 382 34.65 13.92 -13.75
C TYR A 382 33.67 12.94 -14.43
N GLY A 383 34.08 12.35 -15.56
CA GLY A 383 33.22 11.50 -16.39
C GLY A 383 33.09 10.03 -15.95
N GLU A 384 33.44 9.69 -14.71
CA GLU A 384 33.34 8.31 -14.22
C GLU A 384 31.92 7.97 -13.71
N PRO A 385 31.35 6.83 -14.12
CA PRO A 385 30.02 6.38 -13.69
C PRO A 385 29.96 6.10 -12.18
N VAL A 386 29.22 6.94 -11.45
CA VAL A 386 28.99 6.80 -9.99
C VAL A 386 28.15 5.56 -9.66
N ASP A 387 27.40 5.01 -10.63
CA ASP A 387 26.58 3.80 -10.51
C ASP A 387 27.37 2.53 -10.19
N LYS A 388 28.70 2.53 -10.40
CA LYS A 388 29.57 1.41 -10.01
C LYS A 388 29.91 1.37 -8.52
N MET A 389 29.60 2.44 -7.78
CA MET A 389 29.84 2.51 -6.34
C MET A 389 28.85 1.62 -5.57
N ILE A 390 29.34 0.96 -4.52
CA ILE A 390 28.45 0.23 -3.61
C ILE A 390 27.78 1.27 -2.69
N ALA A 391 26.52 1.61 -2.94
CA ALA A 391 25.75 2.52 -2.09
C ALA A 391 24.40 1.88 -1.72
N THR A 392 24.30 1.40 -0.48
CA THR A 392 23.20 0.53 -0.02
C THR A 392 23.02 0.58 1.50
N THR A 393 22.01 -0.12 2.02
CA THR A 393 21.91 -0.53 3.43
C THR A 393 22.71 -1.80 3.70
N PHE A 394 22.94 -2.15 4.97
CA PHE A 394 23.55 -3.44 5.36
C PHE A 394 22.78 -4.64 4.79
N ASN A 395 21.46 -4.61 4.85
CA ASN A 395 20.62 -5.67 4.29
C ASN A 395 20.66 -5.70 2.77
N GLY A 396 20.67 -4.54 2.10
CA GLY A 396 20.85 -4.50 0.65
C GLY A 396 22.23 -5.02 0.22
N PHE A 397 23.27 -4.74 1.02
CA PHE A 397 24.61 -5.32 0.81
C PHE A 397 24.58 -6.85 0.96
N GLY A 398 24.00 -7.35 2.06
CA GLY A 398 23.81 -8.78 2.30
C GLY A 398 22.99 -9.46 1.20
N GLN A 399 21.92 -8.82 0.72
CA GLN A 399 21.10 -9.32 -0.39
C GLN A 399 21.92 -9.46 -1.68
N SER A 400 22.72 -8.44 -2.02
CA SER A 400 23.54 -8.49 -3.24
C SER A 400 24.56 -9.62 -3.24
N ILE A 401 25.06 -10.00 -2.06
CA ILE A 401 25.98 -11.12 -1.88
C ILE A 401 25.22 -12.44 -1.86
N LEU A 402 24.09 -12.50 -1.16
CA LEU A 402 23.21 -13.67 -1.12
C LEU A 402 22.80 -14.09 -2.54
N GLU A 403 22.45 -13.15 -3.41
CA GLU A 403 22.08 -13.42 -4.81
C GLU A 403 23.23 -14.01 -5.63
N LYS A 404 24.47 -13.61 -5.35
CA LYS A 404 25.68 -14.11 -6.03
C LYS A 404 26.14 -15.46 -5.48
N GLU A 405 26.12 -15.61 -4.15
CA GLU A 405 26.76 -16.71 -3.42
C GLU A 405 25.77 -17.68 -2.77
N TYR A 406 24.50 -17.67 -3.18
CA TYR A 406 23.45 -18.52 -2.58
C TYR A 406 23.83 -20.00 -2.47
N ARG A 407 24.62 -20.53 -3.42
CA ARG A 407 25.12 -21.91 -3.39
C ARG A 407 26.08 -22.17 -2.23
N ALA A 408 26.99 -21.23 -1.95
CA ALA A 408 27.90 -21.31 -0.81
C ALA A 408 27.14 -21.23 0.53
N MET A 409 26.01 -20.53 0.53
CA MET A 409 25.08 -20.43 1.66
C MET A 409 24.13 -21.66 1.77
N GLY A 410 24.24 -22.62 0.85
CA GLY A 410 23.52 -23.90 0.92
C GLY A 410 22.11 -23.88 0.33
N PHE A 411 21.84 -22.97 -0.62
CA PHE A 411 20.61 -22.93 -1.40
C PHE A 411 20.83 -23.47 -2.82
N GLU A 412 19.82 -24.15 -3.37
CA GLU A 412 19.86 -24.69 -4.75
C GLU A 412 19.50 -23.65 -5.82
N LYS A 413 18.72 -22.65 -5.44
CA LYS A 413 18.28 -21.51 -6.26
C LYS A 413 18.46 -20.21 -5.46
N VAL A 414 18.50 -19.07 -6.16
CA VAL A 414 18.56 -17.76 -5.51
C VAL A 414 17.38 -17.62 -4.55
N PRO A 415 17.61 -17.42 -3.25
CA PRO A 415 16.54 -17.39 -2.28
C PRO A 415 15.77 -16.06 -2.35
N LYS A 416 14.45 -16.14 -2.21
CA LYS A 416 13.56 -14.98 -2.13
C LYS A 416 13.48 -14.50 -0.69
N VAL A 417 13.65 -13.19 -0.47
CA VAL A 417 13.36 -12.58 0.83
C VAL A 417 11.86 -12.46 1.01
N ILE A 418 11.34 -13.10 2.05
CA ILE A 418 9.92 -13.03 2.39
C ILE A 418 9.63 -11.81 3.26
N ASP A 419 8.48 -11.19 3.02
CA ASP A 419 8.00 -10.09 3.83
C ASP A 419 7.24 -10.57 5.09
N PRO A 420 6.86 -9.68 6.02
CA PRO A 420 6.14 -10.07 7.22
C PRO A 420 4.79 -10.78 6.97
N ILE A 421 4.14 -10.54 5.83
CA ILE A 421 2.85 -11.13 5.47
C ILE A 421 3.05 -12.57 5.01
N GLU A 422 3.99 -12.79 4.10
CA GLU A 422 4.39 -14.14 3.66
C GLU A 422 4.88 -14.97 4.85
N ARG A 423 5.67 -14.36 5.75
CA ARG A 423 6.10 -14.98 7.01
C ARG A 423 4.91 -15.42 7.86
N SER A 424 3.93 -14.55 8.06
CA SER A 424 2.72 -14.88 8.81
C SER A 424 1.90 -15.99 8.14
N GLY A 425 1.75 -15.98 6.81
CA GLY A 425 1.08 -17.03 6.05
C GLY A 425 1.75 -18.40 6.21
N ILE A 426 3.09 -18.45 6.15
CA ILE A 426 3.85 -19.70 6.36
C ILE A 426 3.69 -20.21 7.80
N ILE A 427 3.82 -19.34 8.80
CA ILE A 427 3.65 -19.75 10.21
C ILE A 427 2.20 -20.22 10.45
N ALA A 428 1.22 -19.53 9.87
CA ALA A 428 -0.19 -19.90 9.99
C ALA A 428 -0.47 -21.27 9.37
N LYS A 429 0.07 -21.54 8.18
CA LYS A 429 0.00 -22.86 7.54
C LYS A 429 0.57 -23.95 8.45
N LEU A 430 1.77 -23.75 9.00
CA LEU A 430 2.42 -24.73 9.88
C LEU A 430 1.62 -24.97 11.18
N LEU A 431 1.08 -23.91 11.79
CA LEU A 431 0.21 -24.02 12.97
C LEU A 431 -1.09 -24.76 12.67
N ASN A 432 -1.67 -24.59 11.48
CA ASN A 432 -2.88 -25.29 11.07
C ASN A 432 -2.62 -26.78 10.77
N GLU A 433 -1.47 -27.10 10.17
CA GLU A 433 -1.04 -28.49 9.92
C GLU A 433 -0.65 -29.20 11.22
N LYS A 434 0.01 -28.50 12.15
CA LYS A 434 0.50 -29.02 13.43
C LYS A 434 0.17 -28.05 14.57
N PRO A 435 -1.07 -28.10 15.11
CA PRO A 435 -1.47 -27.26 16.22
C PRO A 435 -0.62 -27.52 17.46
N VAL A 436 0.02 -26.47 17.97
CA VAL A 436 0.68 -26.44 19.27
C VAL A 436 -0.34 -26.24 20.38
N GLU A 437 -0.39 -27.17 21.34
CA GLU A 437 -1.26 -27.07 22.51
C GLU A 437 -0.90 -25.89 23.42
N GLY A 438 -1.90 -25.29 24.07
CA GLY A 438 -1.71 -24.15 24.99
C GLY A 438 -1.74 -22.78 24.32
N LEU A 439 -1.91 -22.70 23.00
CA LEU A 439 -2.10 -21.44 22.26
C LEU A 439 -3.58 -21.12 22.02
N ASP A 440 -3.90 -19.83 21.85
CA ASP A 440 -5.26 -19.36 21.58
C ASP A 440 -5.55 -19.28 20.07
N TYR A 441 -6.16 -20.33 19.52
CA TYR A 441 -6.59 -20.38 18.11
C TYR A 441 -7.91 -19.65 17.84
N ARG A 442 -8.68 -19.29 18.88
CA ARG A 442 -9.94 -18.54 18.68
C ARG A 442 -9.66 -17.09 18.32
N ASN A 443 -8.63 -16.52 18.92
CA ASN A 443 -8.16 -15.15 18.67
C ASN A 443 -6.89 -15.15 17.81
N PHE A 444 -6.80 -16.03 16.81
CA PHE A 444 -5.58 -16.43 16.10
C PHE A 444 -4.56 -15.31 15.81
N THR A 445 -5.00 -14.19 15.22
CA THR A 445 -4.16 -13.05 14.82
C THR A 445 -4.04 -11.95 15.87
N THR A 446 -4.83 -12.01 16.95
CA THR A 446 -4.94 -10.92 17.94
C THR A 446 -3.60 -10.67 18.61
N ASP A 447 -3.18 -9.41 18.68
CA ASP A 447 -1.97 -9.01 19.39
C ASP A 447 -2.20 -7.76 20.25
N MET A 448 -2.74 -7.99 21.44
CA MET A 448 -3.00 -6.97 22.45
C MET A 448 -2.17 -7.23 23.71
N LYS A 449 -1.95 -6.19 24.52
CA LYS A 449 -1.24 -6.31 25.82
C LYS A 449 -1.90 -7.31 26.78
N THR A 450 -3.19 -7.58 26.61
CA THR A 450 -4.01 -8.44 27.47
C THR A 450 -4.30 -9.80 26.87
N CYS A 451 -4.22 -9.95 25.55
CA CYS A 451 -4.57 -11.16 24.82
C CYS A 451 -3.71 -11.28 23.57
N LYS A 452 -3.08 -12.44 23.37
CA LYS A 452 -2.31 -12.76 22.17
C LYS A 452 -2.80 -14.11 21.61
N GLY A 453 -3.09 -14.14 20.32
CA GLY A 453 -3.47 -15.33 19.58
C GLY A 453 -2.31 -16.25 19.26
N ALA A 454 -2.62 -17.45 18.76
CA ALA A 454 -1.63 -18.45 18.40
C ALA A 454 -0.59 -17.95 17.38
N LEU A 455 -1.02 -17.25 16.32
CA LEU A 455 -0.10 -16.71 15.31
C LEU A 455 0.77 -15.60 15.89
N ALA A 456 0.20 -14.71 16.70
CA ALA A 456 0.93 -13.61 17.33
C ALA A 456 2.02 -14.14 18.30
N VAL A 457 1.69 -15.16 19.10
CA VAL A 457 2.64 -15.82 20.01
C VAL A 457 3.72 -16.55 19.21
N ALA A 458 3.36 -17.35 18.21
CA ALA A 458 4.32 -18.09 17.40
C ALA A 458 5.27 -17.16 16.63
N SER A 459 4.73 -16.12 16.00
CA SER A 459 5.53 -15.12 15.24
C SER A 459 6.55 -14.41 16.12
N GLU A 460 6.17 -14.08 17.35
CA GLU A 460 7.07 -13.44 18.32
C GLU A 460 8.11 -14.42 18.86
N CYS A 461 7.72 -15.65 19.19
CA CYS A 461 8.67 -16.70 19.59
C CYS A 461 9.71 -16.95 18.49
N PHE A 462 9.29 -17.11 17.24
CA PHE A 462 10.21 -17.37 16.11
C PHE A 462 11.15 -16.18 15.89
N ARG A 463 10.65 -14.94 16.06
CA ARG A 463 11.47 -13.72 15.99
C ARG A 463 12.55 -13.72 17.07
N LEU A 464 12.18 -14.00 18.33
CA LEU A 464 13.09 -14.07 19.47
C LEU A 464 14.12 -15.20 19.29
N MET A 465 13.69 -16.35 18.78
CA MET A 465 14.59 -17.48 18.53
C MET A 465 15.66 -17.15 17.48
N LYS A 466 15.27 -16.53 16.37
CA LYS A 466 16.23 -16.01 15.38
C LYS A 466 17.15 -14.96 15.96
N GLN A 467 16.59 -13.98 16.68
CA GLN A 467 17.33 -12.87 17.27
C GLN A 467 18.45 -13.35 18.22
N TYR A 468 18.14 -14.28 19.12
CA TYR A 468 19.08 -14.73 20.15
C TYR A 468 19.79 -16.05 19.81
N GLY A 469 19.51 -16.64 18.65
CA GLY A 469 19.99 -17.97 18.29
C GLY A 469 19.51 -19.06 19.24
N TRP A 470 18.30 -18.91 19.81
CA TRP A 470 17.74 -19.91 20.71
C TRP A 470 17.29 -21.15 19.95
N THR A 471 17.52 -22.29 20.57
CA THR A 471 17.23 -23.61 20.01
C THR A 471 16.10 -24.30 20.78
N GLN A 472 15.73 -25.50 20.36
CA GLN A 472 14.84 -26.39 21.14
C GLN A 472 15.33 -26.71 22.57
N PHE A 473 16.58 -26.38 22.92
CA PHE A 473 17.10 -26.54 24.29
C PHE A 473 16.91 -25.29 25.17
N ASP A 474 16.42 -24.19 24.61
CA ASP A 474 16.26 -22.89 25.28
C ASP A 474 14.79 -22.58 25.66
N VAL A 475 13.95 -23.61 25.77
CA VAL A 475 12.50 -23.50 26.03
C VAL A 475 12.18 -22.66 27.27
N ASP A 476 13.00 -22.77 28.31
CA ASP A 476 12.81 -22.00 29.55
C ASP A 476 13.00 -20.49 29.30
N LYS A 477 13.87 -20.08 28.38
CA LYS A 477 14.05 -18.67 28.00
C LYS A 477 12.85 -18.15 27.21
N ILE A 478 12.31 -18.96 26.29
CA ILE A 478 11.12 -18.63 25.50
C ILE A 478 9.92 -18.39 26.43
N SER A 479 9.63 -19.35 27.32
CA SER A 479 8.50 -19.24 28.24
C SER A 479 8.68 -18.07 29.22
N ALA A 480 9.89 -17.86 29.76
CA ALA A 480 10.16 -16.73 30.65
C ALA A 480 9.96 -15.37 29.97
N ARG A 481 10.36 -15.24 28.69
CA ARG A 481 10.24 -13.99 27.93
C ARG A 481 8.78 -13.70 27.54
N MET A 482 8.03 -14.72 27.15
CA MET A 482 6.63 -14.59 26.74
C MET A 482 5.67 -14.52 27.93
N GLY A 483 6.09 -15.00 29.11
CA GLY A 483 5.33 -14.98 30.34
C GLY A 483 3.99 -15.69 30.20
N ARG A 484 2.89 -15.03 30.59
CA ARG A 484 1.54 -15.62 30.61
C ARG A 484 1.00 -16.06 29.24
N PHE A 485 1.62 -15.63 28.14
CA PHE A 485 1.14 -15.91 26.79
C PHE A 485 1.69 -17.21 26.20
N CYS A 486 2.69 -17.82 26.85
CA CYS A 486 3.31 -19.05 26.37
C CYS A 486 3.70 -19.94 27.55
N SER A 487 2.94 -21.01 27.77
CA SER A 487 3.30 -22.02 28.77
C SER A 487 4.59 -22.75 28.35
N ARG A 488 5.17 -23.51 29.27
CA ARG A 488 6.38 -24.29 28.95
C ARG A 488 6.11 -25.33 27.87
N GLU A 489 4.94 -25.96 27.90
CA GLU A 489 4.48 -26.94 26.92
C GLU A 489 4.31 -26.29 25.54
N ALA A 490 3.66 -25.12 25.50
CA ALA A 490 3.52 -24.35 24.26
C ALA A 490 4.88 -23.91 23.72
N ALA A 491 5.80 -23.48 24.59
CA ALA A 491 7.16 -23.10 24.19
C ALA A 491 7.95 -24.29 23.60
N GLN A 492 7.80 -25.49 24.16
CA GLN A 492 8.40 -26.71 23.60
C GLN A 492 7.84 -27.03 22.22
N GLY A 493 6.51 -26.98 22.06
CA GLY A 493 5.86 -27.22 20.76
C GLY A 493 6.27 -26.20 19.71
N LEU A 494 6.33 -24.92 20.07
CA LEU A 494 6.80 -23.85 19.19
C LEU A 494 8.26 -24.00 18.81
N ALA A 495 9.13 -24.45 19.72
CA ALA A 495 10.54 -24.64 19.39
C ALA A 495 10.74 -25.78 18.37
N CYS A 496 9.98 -26.88 18.47
CA CYS A 496 9.98 -27.92 17.45
C CYS A 496 9.41 -27.42 16.11
N LEU A 497 8.32 -26.64 16.15
CA LEU A 497 7.73 -26.05 14.95
C LEU A 497 8.68 -25.04 14.28
N PHE A 498 9.51 -24.34 15.05
CA PHE A 498 10.53 -23.41 14.54
C PHE A 498 11.61 -24.12 13.71
N ASP A 499 12.05 -25.32 14.12
CA ASP A 499 13.01 -26.11 13.34
C ASP A 499 12.42 -26.54 12.00
N GLU A 500 11.13 -26.91 11.99
CA GLU A 500 10.40 -27.21 10.77
C GLU A 500 10.23 -25.97 9.87
N TYR A 501 9.93 -24.82 10.48
CA TYR A 501 9.84 -23.55 9.79
C TYR A 501 11.15 -23.17 9.10
N CYS A 502 12.29 -23.23 9.81
CA CYS A 502 13.60 -22.98 9.22
C CYS A 502 13.93 -23.97 8.10
N SER A 503 13.54 -25.24 8.26
CA SER A 503 13.71 -26.27 7.23
C SER A 503 12.85 -26.00 6.00
N TYR A 504 11.60 -25.55 6.19
CA TYR A 504 10.69 -25.15 5.13
C TYR A 504 11.24 -23.98 4.33
N LEU A 505 11.68 -22.91 5.01
CA LEU A 505 12.30 -21.75 4.37
C LEU A 505 13.47 -22.17 3.47
N LYS A 506 14.40 -22.97 4.02
CA LYS A 506 15.57 -23.43 3.27
C LYS A 506 15.19 -24.27 2.04
N LYS A 507 14.25 -25.21 2.19
CA LYS A 507 13.79 -26.08 1.11
C LYS A 507 13.13 -25.28 -0.03
N GLU A 508 12.31 -24.30 0.32
CA GLU A 508 11.59 -23.49 -0.67
C GLU A 508 12.47 -22.37 -1.28
N GLY A 509 13.70 -22.20 -0.78
CA GLY A 509 14.59 -21.11 -1.18
C GLY A 509 14.03 -19.77 -0.72
N LEU A 510 13.62 -19.67 0.54
CA LEU A 510 13.09 -18.49 1.18
C LEU A 510 14.00 -18.08 2.34
N VAL A 511 14.14 -16.78 2.57
CA VAL A 511 14.88 -16.21 3.70
C VAL A 511 14.12 -15.03 4.30
N GLU A 512 14.23 -14.80 5.60
CA GLU A 512 13.73 -13.57 6.21
C GLU A 512 14.78 -12.45 6.13
N TYR A 513 14.32 -11.21 6.26
CA TYR A 513 15.18 -10.04 6.35
C TYR A 513 16.28 -10.18 7.43
N ALA A 514 15.95 -10.77 8.58
CA ALA A 514 16.89 -11.02 9.67
C ALA A 514 17.94 -12.11 9.35
N ASP A 515 17.64 -13.01 8.42
CA ASP A 515 18.55 -14.11 8.07
C ASP A 515 19.73 -13.63 7.20
N GLN A 516 19.55 -12.54 6.45
CA GLN A 516 20.56 -12.06 5.49
C GLN A 516 21.91 -11.77 6.15
N GLU A 517 21.90 -11.08 7.31
CA GLU A 517 23.12 -10.76 8.07
C GLU A 517 23.78 -12.02 8.63
N VAL A 518 22.98 -12.95 9.15
CA VAL A 518 23.45 -14.19 9.77
C VAL A 518 24.05 -15.12 8.71
N LEU A 519 23.37 -15.32 7.58
CA LEU A 519 23.84 -16.13 6.46
C LEU A 519 25.13 -15.57 5.86
N LEU A 520 25.24 -14.25 5.73
CA LEU A 520 26.47 -13.60 5.30
C LEU A 520 27.62 -13.89 6.27
N LEU A 521 27.39 -13.75 7.57
CA LEU A 521 28.41 -14.03 8.59
C LEU A 521 28.79 -15.53 8.64
N GLU A 522 27.85 -16.44 8.43
CA GLU A 522 28.13 -17.89 8.32
C GLU A 522 28.97 -18.20 7.07
N MET A 523 28.69 -17.54 5.95
CA MET A 523 29.49 -17.66 4.74
C MET A 523 30.91 -17.13 4.95
N LEU A 524 31.07 -15.95 5.54
CA LEU A 524 32.37 -15.36 5.87
C LEU A 524 33.14 -16.20 6.90
N GLY A 525 32.45 -16.95 7.76
CA GLY A 525 33.06 -17.94 8.64
C GLY A 525 33.70 -19.11 7.88
N LYS A 526 33.17 -19.46 6.71
CA LYS A 526 33.71 -20.52 5.83
C LYS A 526 34.75 -19.99 4.85
N ASP A 527 34.54 -18.79 4.32
CA ASP A 527 35.47 -18.08 3.43
C ASP A 527 35.75 -16.65 3.95
N PRO A 528 36.72 -16.50 4.87
CA PRO A 528 37.07 -15.20 5.45
C PRO A 528 37.63 -14.18 4.45
N TYR A 529 38.12 -14.64 3.29
CA TYR A 529 38.79 -13.79 2.29
C TYR A 529 37.84 -13.35 1.17
N TYR A 530 36.55 -13.71 1.23
CA TYR A 530 35.57 -13.38 0.20
C TYR A 530 35.59 -11.89 -0.19
N PHE A 531 35.67 -11.01 0.81
CA PHE A 531 35.67 -9.56 0.58
C PHE A 531 36.92 -9.03 -0.13
N ASP A 532 38.04 -9.76 -0.17
CA ASP A 532 39.20 -9.37 -1.00
C ASP A 532 38.82 -9.30 -2.48
N SER A 533 37.88 -10.14 -2.92
CA SER A 533 37.41 -10.16 -4.31
C SER A 533 36.57 -8.93 -4.69
N LEU A 534 36.02 -8.21 -3.71
CA LEU A 534 35.23 -7.01 -3.96
C LEU A 534 36.09 -5.78 -4.26
N GLY A 535 37.38 -5.80 -3.88
CA GLY A 535 38.31 -4.70 -4.14
C GLY A 535 37.97 -3.38 -3.43
N VAL A 536 37.10 -3.42 -2.42
CA VAL A 536 36.69 -2.22 -1.66
C VAL A 536 37.88 -1.72 -0.84
N LYS A 537 38.19 -0.44 -0.97
CA LYS A 537 39.29 0.24 -0.28
C LYS A 537 38.80 1.21 0.79
N HIS A 538 37.76 1.99 0.46
CA HIS A 538 37.22 3.02 1.34
C HIS A 538 35.77 2.71 1.70
N ILE A 539 35.50 2.61 2.99
CA ILE A 539 34.18 2.27 3.54
C ILE A 539 33.67 3.47 4.34
N LEU A 540 32.44 3.88 4.07
CA LEU A 540 31.73 4.93 4.79
C LEU A 540 30.45 4.35 5.38
N VAL A 541 30.20 4.60 6.67
CA VAL A 541 28.98 4.18 7.35
C VAL A 541 28.30 5.40 7.96
N ASP A 542 27.11 5.74 7.49
CA ASP A 542 26.29 6.83 8.05
C ASP A 542 25.27 6.29 9.08
N GLU A 543 24.83 7.15 10.00
CA GLU A 543 23.91 6.81 11.10
C GLU A 543 24.36 5.59 11.94
N CYS A 544 25.68 5.45 12.15
CA CYS A 544 26.30 4.28 12.77
C CYS A 544 25.88 4.02 14.23
N GLN A 545 25.24 5.00 14.90
CA GLN A 545 24.66 4.80 16.23
C GLN A 545 23.46 3.84 16.23
N ASP A 546 22.85 3.58 15.07
CA ASP A 546 21.73 2.66 14.89
C ASP A 546 22.18 1.32 14.26
N THR A 547 23.45 0.96 14.42
CA THR A 547 24.04 -0.29 13.89
C THR A 547 24.01 -1.44 14.91
N SER A 548 23.77 -2.66 14.45
CA SER A 548 23.72 -3.88 15.28
C SER A 548 25.11 -4.53 15.47
N GLU A 549 25.23 -5.48 16.39
CA GLU A 549 26.47 -6.25 16.58
C GLU A 549 26.89 -7.01 15.32
N ASN A 550 25.94 -7.66 14.64
CA ASN A 550 26.21 -8.42 13.42
C ASN A 550 26.73 -7.53 12.30
N GLN A 551 26.18 -6.32 12.18
CA GLN A 551 26.64 -5.33 11.20
C GLN A 551 28.08 -4.88 11.48
N PHE A 552 28.45 -4.66 12.75
CA PHE A 552 29.85 -4.40 13.13
C PHE A 552 30.77 -5.59 12.83
N ARG A 553 30.30 -6.83 13.02
CA ARG A 553 31.06 -8.02 12.62
C ARG A 553 31.31 -8.05 11.12
N ILE A 554 30.32 -7.70 10.29
CA ILE A 554 30.47 -7.58 8.83
C ILE A 554 31.50 -6.49 8.49
N LEU A 555 31.43 -5.32 9.13
CA LEU A 555 32.42 -4.25 8.94
C LEU A 555 33.83 -4.74 9.27
N LYS A 556 34.00 -5.49 10.35
CA LYS A 556 35.30 -6.05 10.74
C LYS A 556 35.91 -6.89 9.63
N TYR A 557 35.13 -7.79 9.01
CA TYR A 557 35.60 -8.56 7.85
C TYR A 557 35.99 -7.65 6.68
N LEU A 558 35.20 -6.63 6.36
CA LEU A 558 35.52 -5.68 5.28
C LEU A 558 36.85 -4.94 5.52
N THR A 559 37.13 -4.57 6.77
CA THR A 559 38.37 -3.87 7.14
C THR A 559 39.61 -4.76 7.23
N GLN A 560 39.44 -6.09 7.17
CA GLN A 560 40.53 -7.06 7.21
C GLN A 560 41.03 -7.46 5.81
N THR A 561 40.43 -6.90 4.76
CA THR A 561 40.82 -7.14 3.36
C THR A 561 42.19 -6.52 3.05
N THR A 562 42.89 -7.12 2.09
CA THR A 562 44.17 -6.66 1.56
C THR A 562 44.08 -5.33 0.82
N SER A 563 42.90 -4.99 0.28
CA SER A 563 42.62 -3.71 -0.38
C SER A 563 42.25 -2.60 0.59
N PHE A 564 41.98 -2.89 1.87
CA PHE A 564 41.50 -1.91 2.82
C PHE A 564 42.46 -0.72 2.98
N GLU A 565 41.93 0.49 2.81
CA GLU A 565 42.66 1.74 3.05
C GLU A 565 42.02 2.55 4.18
N SER A 566 40.68 2.69 4.20
CA SER A 566 40.01 3.46 5.27
C SER A 566 38.60 3.00 5.60
N LEU A 567 38.23 3.12 6.88
CA LEU A 567 36.85 3.06 7.39
C LEU A 567 36.51 4.37 8.08
N MET A 568 35.43 5.03 7.67
CA MET A 568 34.88 6.19 8.34
C MET A 568 33.45 5.89 8.80
N ILE A 569 33.23 5.93 10.11
CA ILE A 569 31.89 5.83 10.69
C ILE A 569 31.42 7.21 11.14
N VAL A 570 30.15 7.53 10.89
CA VAL A 570 29.53 8.79 11.26
C VAL A 570 28.27 8.52 12.06
N GLY A 571 28.10 9.24 13.16
CA GLY A 571 26.94 9.05 14.01
C GLY A 571 26.72 10.14 15.04
N ASP A 572 25.58 10.01 15.73
CA ASP A 572 25.14 10.91 16.78
C ASP A 572 24.42 10.10 17.89
N ASP A 573 25.11 9.84 19.00
CA ASP A 573 24.55 9.10 20.15
C ASP A 573 23.26 9.71 20.70
N SER A 574 23.13 11.04 20.63
CA SER A 574 21.93 11.76 21.10
C SER A 574 20.72 11.59 20.17
N GLN A 575 20.91 11.04 18.96
CA GLN A 575 19.84 10.71 18.01
C GLN A 575 19.57 9.19 17.89
N SER A 576 20.11 8.37 18.80
CA SER A 576 19.72 6.95 18.90
C SER A 576 18.36 6.84 19.59
N ILE A 577 17.32 6.58 18.80
CA ILE A 577 15.91 6.47 19.25
C ILE A 577 15.23 5.18 18.76
N TYR A 578 16.02 4.25 18.21
CA TYR A 578 15.55 2.98 17.64
C TYR A 578 15.92 1.78 18.52
N GLY A 579 16.14 1.97 19.83
CA GLY A 579 16.52 0.88 20.75
C GLY A 579 15.54 -0.30 20.78
N PHE A 580 14.30 -0.10 20.34
CA PHE A 580 13.31 -1.17 20.15
C PHE A 580 13.57 -2.09 18.93
N ARG A 581 14.50 -1.73 18.04
CA ARG A 581 14.97 -2.49 16.88
C ARG A 581 16.32 -3.19 17.12
N ASP A 582 16.67 -3.41 18.39
CA ASP A 582 17.92 -4.08 18.80
C ASP A 582 19.21 -3.34 18.39
N THR A 583 19.12 -2.03 18.19
CA THR A 583 20.28 -1.15 17.98
C THR A 583 20.72 -0.55 19.31
N THR A 584 22.02 -0.30 19.45
CA THR A 584 22.55 0.38 20.64
C THR A 584 23.67 1.33 20.26
N PRO A 585 23.70 2.55 20.83
CA PRO A 585 24.81 3.47 20.60
C PRO A 585 26.11 2.92 21.21
N ARG A 586 26.06 1.90 22.08
CA ARG A 586 27.23 1.31 22.72
C ARG A 586 28.32 0.91 21.73
N TYR A 587 27.98 0.26 20.61
CA TYR A 587 28.97 -0.19 19.64
C TYR A 587 29.66 0.98 18.92
N PHE A 588 28.91 2.05 18.67
CA PHE A 588 29.45 3.31 18.14
C PHE A 588 30.39 4.00 19.15
N LEU A 589 30.00 4.06 20.43
CA LEU A 589 30.79 4.69 21.49
C LEU A 589 32.06 3.91 21.84
N SER A 590 31.97 2.58 21.85
CA SER A 590 33.08 1.66 22.06
C SER A 590 33.63 1.14 20.72
N PHE A 591 33.71 1.99 19.70
CA PHE A 591 34.08 1.58 18.34
C PHE A 591 35.39 0.78 18.28
N GLU A 592 36.45 1.30 18.90
CA GLU A 592 37.76 0.64 18.88
C GLU A 592 37.71 -0.75 19.52
N GLU A 593 37.08 -0.87 20.69
CA GLU A 593 36.86 -2.15 21.37
C GLU A 593 36.04 -3.12 20.51
N THR A 594 34.96 -2.62 19.91
CA THR A 594 34.03 -3.40 19.07
C THR A 594 34.73 -3.95 17.82
N MET A 595 35.58 -3.14 17.20
CA MET A 595 36.39 -3.55 16.05
C MET A 595 37.60 -4.41 16.45
N GLY A 596 37.95 -4.47 17.75
CA GLY A 596 39.13 -5.16 18.27
C GLY A 596 40.43 -4.41 17.97
N LEU A 597 40.37 -3.08 17.89
CA LEU A 597 41.50 -2.18 17.70
C LEU A 597 42.13 -1.81 19.05
N LEU A 598 43.39 -1.40 19.03
CA LEU A 598 44.04 -0.84 20.21
C LEU A 598 43.46 0.55 20.51
N PRO A 599 43.32 0.95 21.80
CA PRO A 599 42.86 2.28 22.14
C PRO A 599 43.71 3.39 21.51
N GLY A 600 43.07 4.37 20.88
CA GLY A 600 43.73 5.49 20.18
C GLY A 600 44.19 5.18 18.76
N THR A 601 43.73 4.08 18.16
CA THR A 601 43.98 3.73 16.74
C THR A 601 43.13 4.57 15.79
N ALA A 602 41.89 4.88 16.16
CA ALA A 602 40.96 5.62 15.32
C ALA A 602 41.11 7.13 15.52
N ALA A 603 41.15 7.87 14.41
CA ALA A 603 41.04 9.33 14.43
C ALA A 603 39.61 9.73 14.83
N VAL A 604 39.47 10.52 15.89
CA VAL A 604 38.16 10.99 16.37
C VAL A 604 37.97 12.44 15.96
N PHE A 605 36.94 12.70 15.14
CA PHE A 605 36.53 14.04 14.72
C PHE A 605 35.21 14.40 15.41
N THR A 606 35.13 15.61 15.95
CA THR A 606 33.89 16.11 16.58
C THR A 606 33.37 17.30 15.79
N MET A 607 32.18 17.17 15.21
CA MET A 607 31.47 18.27 14.55
C MET A 607 30.40 18.77 15.52
N ASP A 608 30.69 19.85 16.23
CA ASP A 608 29.85 20.50 17.23
C ASP A 608 29.07 21.70 16.68
N GLU A 609 29.46 22.23 15.53
CA GLU A 609 28.77 23.32 14.84
C GLU A 609 27.44 22.89 14.21
N ASN A 610 26.36 23.58 14.55
CA ASN A 610 25.03 23.42 13.98
C ASN A 610 24.71 24.59 13.04
N TYR A 611 24.39 24.23 11.79
CA TYR A 611 24.05 25.19 10.72
C TYR A 611 22.53 25.30 10.49
N ARG A 612 21.72 24.53 11.24
CA ARG A 612 20.28 24.37 11.03
C ARG A 612 19.45 25.34 11.86
N SER A 613 19.71 25.40 13.16
CA SER A 613 18.83 25.96 14.18
C SER A 613 19.42 27.23 14.77
N THR A 614 18.58 28.08 15.35
CA THR A 614 19.02 29.31 16.03
C THR A 614 19.71 28.99 17.36
N PRO A 615 20.57 29.89 17.88
CA PRO A 615 21.21 29.73 19.18
C PRO A 615 20.25 29.42 20.34
N GLU A 616 19.05 30.00 20.35
CA GLU A 616 18.05 29.82 21.40
C GLU A 616 17.51 28.38 21.43
N ILE A 617 17.22 27.81 20.25
CA ILE A 617 16.79 26.42 20.11
C ILE A 617 17.92 25.47 20.53
N ILE A 618 19.16 25.80 20.14
CA ILE A 618 20.34 24.99 20.48
C ILE A 618 20.66 25.03 21.98
N SER A 619 20.53 26.18 22.62
CA SER A 619 20.68 26.29 24.09
C SER A 619 19.69 25.38 24.79
N PHE A 620 18.41 25.46 24.42
CA PHE A 620 17.37 24.60 24.97
C PHE A 620 17.68 23.11 24.74
N ALA A 621 18.13 22.74 23.54
CA ALA A 621 18.47 21.35 23.21
C ALA A 621 19.66 20.82 24.04
N ASN A 622 20.70 21.64 24.26
CA ASN A 622 21.84 21.30 25.10
C ASN A 622 21.40 21.09 26.56
N ASP A 623 20.64 22.02 27.11
CA ASP A 623 20.17 21.93 28.50
C ASP A 623 19.28 20.70 28.70
N LEU A 624 18.37 20.42 27.75
CA LEU A 624 17.51 19.23 27.78
C LEU A 624 18.32 17.93 27.81
N ILE A 625 19.30 17.77 26.91
CA ILE A 625 20.04 16.51 26.80
C ILE A 625 20.98 16.29 28.00
N THR A 626 21.42 17.36 28.67
CA THR A 626 22.26 17.25 29.89
C THR A 626 21.54 16.59 31.06
N LEU A 627 20.20 16.53 31.05
CA LEU A 627 19.41 15.81 32.05
C LEU A 627 19.62 14.29 32.00
N ASN A 628 20.13 13.75 30.89
CA ASN A 628 20.48 12.33 30.74
C ASN A 628 21.87 12.03 31.32
N LYS A 629 21.99 10.89 31.99
CA LYS A 629 23.26 10.43 32.60
C LYS A 629 24.09 9.61 31.63
N CYS A 630 23.46 8.78 30.79
CA CYS A 630 24.14 7.93 29.81
C CYS A 630 24.25 8.64 28.46
N ARG A 631 25.20 9.57 28.32
CA ARG A 631 25.47 10.31 27.07
C ARG A 631 26.96 10.59 26.85
N VAL A 632 27.35 10.87 25.62
CA VAL A 632 28.64 11.52 25.34
C VAL A 632 28.53 12.99 25.72
N ASP A 633 29.52 13.50 26.45
CA ASP A 633 29.56 14.92 26.76
C ASP A 633 29.97 15.71 25.52
N LYS A 634 28.98 16.35 24.90
CA LYS A 634 29.14 17.22 23.74
C LYS A 634 28.18 18.40 23.86
N THR A 635 28.64 19.55 23.40
CA THR A 635 27.87 20.79 23.38
C THR A 635 27.67 21.21 21.93
N ILE A 636 26.42 21.48 21.55
CA ILE A 636 26.08 21.93 20.21
C ILE A 636 26.28 23.44 20.15
N VAL A 637 26.96 23.94 19.10
CA VAL A 637 27.25 25.36 18.91
C VAL A 637 26.50 25.85 17.67
N ALA A 638 25.57 26.78 17.83
CA ALA A 638 24.84 27.35 16.70
C ALA A 638 25.71 28.34 15.91
N VAL A 639 25.70 28.22 14.58
CA VAL A 639 26.41 29.15 13.66
C VAL A 639 25.50 30.27 13.18
N LYS A 640 24.17 30.06 13.22
CA LYS A 640 23.18 31.06 12.81
C LYS A 640 23.16 32.27 13.74
N GLY A 641 22.63 33.38 13.22
CA GLY A 641 22.25 34.52 14.05
C GLY A 641 21.14 34.17 15.05
N SER A 642 21.02 35.01 16.09
CA SER A 642 19.96 34.93 17.11
C SER A 642 18.57 34.95 16.46
N GLY A 643 17.67 34.15 17.02
CA GLY A 643 16.28 34.01 16.61
C GLY A 643 15.30 34.35 17.74
N LYS A 644 14.10 33.77 17.66
CA LYS A 644 13.10 33.90 18.72
C LYS A 644 13.43 32.97 19.89
N PRO A 645 13.11 33.35 21.15
CA PRO A 645 13.20 32.45 22.28
C PRO A 645 12.27 31.25 22.10
N VAL A 646 12.64 30.11 22.69
CA VAL A 646 11.78 28.92 22.73
C VAL A 646 10.55 29.22 23.58
N SER A 647 9.36 28.98 23.03
CA SER A 647 8.09 29.24 23.72
C SER A 647 7.58 27.97 24.38
N ILE A 648 7.39 27.98 25.71
CA ILE A 648 6.80 26.86 26.46
C ILE A 648 5.38 27.24 26.90
N LYS A 649 4.39 26.36 26.67
CA LYS A 649 3.02 26.63 27.08
C LYS A 649 2.31 25.40 27.63
N GLY A 650 1.77 25.54 28.84
CA GLY A 650 0.99 24.50 29.51
C GLY A 650 -0.51 24.74 29.42
N PHE A 651 -1.29 23.64 29.43
CA PHE A 651 -2.75 23.65 29.31
C PHE A 651 -3.42 22.76 30.35
N ALA A 652 -4.65 23.12 30.74
CA ALA A 652 -5.45 22.32 31.66
C ALA A 652 -5.98 21.03 31.01
N SER A 653 -6.30 21.11 29.71
CA SER A 653 -6.81 20.01 28.91
C SER A 653 -6.05 19.90 27.58
N ALA A 654 -6.01 18.68 27.02
CA ALA A 654 -5.41 18.43 25.71
C ALA A 654 -6.20 19.11 24.57
N ASP A 655 -7.53 19.22 24.70
CA ASP A 655 -8.35 19.84 23.66
C ASP A 655 -8.14 21.38 23.62
N GLU A 656 -7.87 22.04 24.75
CA GLU A 656 -7.41 23.44 24.76
C GLU A 656 -6.06 23.62 24.10
N GLU A 657 -5.11 22.71 24.36
CA GLU A 657 -3.80 22.72 23.73
C GLU A 657 -3.93 22.62 22.21
N TYR A 658 -4.66 21.63 21.69
CA TYR A 658 -4.76 21.39 20.25
C TYR A 658 -5.46 22.55 19.52
N ARG A 659 -6.48 23.17 20.14
CA ARG A 659 -7.09 24.40 19.59
C ARG A 659 -6.09 25.55 19.55
N TRP A 660 -5.34 25.76 20.62
CA TRP A 660 -4.34 26.82 20.65
C TRP A 660 -3.24 26.62 19.59
N ILE A 661 -2.81 25.38 19.36
CA ILE A 661 -1.87 25.06 18.29
C ILE A 661 -2.46 25.46 16.93
N ALA A 662 -3.70 25.06 16.65
CA ALA A 662 -4.39 25.41 15.39
C ALA A 662 -4.53 26.93 15.21
N ASP A 663 -5.03 27.65 16.24
CA ASP A 663 -5.17 29.11 16.24
C ASP A 663 -3.82 29.81 15.96
N SER A 664 -2.74 29.33 16.61
CA SER A 664 -1.40 29.88 16.44
C SER A 664 -0.84 29.63 15.03
N ILE A 665 -1.13 28.47 14.45
CA ILE A 665 -0.79 28.13 13.07
C ILE A 665 -1.58 29.01 12.09
N ALA A 666 -2.89 29.19 12.32
CA ALA A 666 -3.74 30.08 11.53
C ALA A 666 -3.18 31.50 11.52
N GLN A 667 -2.73 32.00 12.67
CA GLN A 667 -2.10 33.31 12.79
C GLN A 667 -0.79 33.40 11.99
N GLN A 668 0.07 32.38 12.06
CA GLN A 668 1.33 32.33 11.30
C GLN A 668 1.10 32.29 9.79
N ILE A 669 0.09 31.55 9.33
CA ILE A 669 -0.28 31.51 7.92
C ILE A 669 -0.83 32.88 7.49
N SER A 670 -1.67 33.50 8.32
CA SER A 670 -2.22 34.84 8.05
C SER A 670 -1.14 35.93 7.96
N SER A 671 -0.01 35.75 8.64
CA SER A 671 1.15 36.66 8.57
C SER A 671 2.07 36.41 7.37
N GLY A 672 1.72 35.46 6.50
CA GLY A 672 2.40 35.19 5.22
C GLY A 672 3.29 33.96 5.21
N ARG A 673 3.34 33.17 6.30
CA ARG A 673 4.10 31.92 6.34
C ARG A 673 3.39 30.85 5.51
N LYS A 674 4.16 30.03 4.79
CA LYS A 674 3.59 28.92 4.01
C LYS A 674 3.25 27.75 4.94
N PRO A 675 2.11 27.05 4.74
CA PRO A 675 1.74 25.89 5.56
C PRO A 675 2.84 24.82 5.64
N GLU A 676 3.49 24.51 4.53
CA GLU A 676 4.57 23.50 4.43
C GLU A 676 5.86 23.86 5.21
N GLU A 677 5.98 25.09 5.71
CA GLU A 677 7.08 25.51 6.59
C GLU A 677 6.80 25.24 8.07
N ILE A 678 5.60 24.76 8.40
CA ILE A 678 5.12 24.54 9.76
C ILE A 678 4.93 23.04 9.98
N ALA A 679 5.50 22.53 11.07
CA ALA A 679 5.26 21.15 11.51
C ALA A 679 4.67 21.08 12.93
N VAL A 680 3.78 20.12 13.14
CA VAL A 680 3.30 19.67 14.45
C VAL A 680 3.83 18.28 14.71
N ILE A 681 4.60 18.15 15.80
CA ILE A 681 5.23 16.92 16.24
C ILE A 681 4.57 16.45 17.53
N ALA A 682 4.15 15.18 17.58
CA ALA A 682 3.52 14.58 18.76
C ALA A 682 4.09 13.19 19.09
N SER A 683 3.76 12.65 20.28
CA SER A 683 4.18 11.29 20.65
C SER A 683 3.37 10.22 19.90
N THR A 684 2.08 10.51 19.63
CA THR A 684 1.15 9.52 19.07
C THR A 684 0.36 10.05 17.87
N LYS A 685 0.00 9.14 16.93
CA LYS A 685 -0.84 9.45 15.75
C LYS A 685 -2.20 10.03 16.16
N THR A 686 -2.77 9.56 17.27
CA THR A 686 -4.08 10.02 17.77
C THR A 686 -4.11 11.50 18.12
N GLU A 687 -3.00 12.05 18.65
CA GLU A 687 -2.91 13.49 18.93
C GLU A 687 -2.88 14.31 17.64
N LEU A 688 -2.12 13.84 16.65
CA LEU A 688 -2.02 14.49 15.35
C LEU A 688 -3.37 14.51 14.61
N LEU A 689 -4.14 13.42 14.67
CA LEU A 689 -5.48 13.36 14.08
C LEU A 689 -6.41 14.41 14.70
N LYS A 690 -6.38 14.61 16.03
CA LYS A 690 -7.17 15.66 16.68
C LYS A 690 -6.78 17.07 16.23
N VAL A 691 -5.48 17.33 16.06
CA VAL A 691 -5.01 18.61 15.52
C VAL A 691 -5.43 18.77 14.06
N ALA A 692 -5.32 17.70 13.26
CA ALA A 692 -5.76 17.69 11.85
C ALA A 692 -7.24 18.02 11.71
N ASP A 693 -8.10 17.46 12.57
CA ASP A 693 -9.54 17.73 12.58
C ASP A 693 -9.83 19.21 12.83
N ILE A 694 -9.12 19.85 13.77
CA ILE A 694 -9.28 21.28 14.07
C ILE A 694 -8.76 22.14 12.91
N LEU A 695 -7.57 21.86 12.39
CA LEU A 695 -7.02 22.57 11.22
C LEU A 695 -7.97 22.48 10.02
N THR A 696 -8.58 21.32 9.80
CA THR A 696 -9.58 21.11 8.75
C THR A 696 -10.82 21.95 8.97
N SER A 697 -11.29 22.08 10.23
CA SER A 697 -12.44 22.93 10.57
C SER A 697 -12.18 24.43 10.34
N GLU A 698 -10.91 24.83 10.28
CA GLU A 698 -10.43 26.19 10.02
C GLU A 698 -10.01 26.42 8.56
N ASP A 699 -10.29 25.47 7.66
CA ASP A 699 -9.87 25.49 6.25
C ASP A 699 -8.33 25.58 6.06
N ILE A 700 -7.54 25.05 7.00
CA ILE A 700 -6.08 24.99 6.92
C ILE A 700 -5.64 23.62 6.37
N PRO A 701 -4.93 23.56 5.24
CA PRO A 701 -4.45 22.30 4.69
C PRO A 701 -3.40 21.69 5.62
N SER A 702 -3.51 20.39 5.88
CA SER A 702 -2.54 19.63 6.67
C SER A 702 -2.25 18.27 6.03
N VAL A 703 -1.05 17.76 6.26
CA VAL A 703 -0.61 16.44 5.77
C VAL A 703 -0.07 15.62 6.93
N LEU A 704 -0.55 14.39 7.06
CA LEU A 704 -0.08 13.46 8.08
C LEU A 704 1.07 12.59 7.53
N LEU A 705 2.31 12.89 7.94
CA LEU A 705 3.52 12.14 7.58
C LEU A 705 3.89 11.08 8.62
N THR A 706 2.88 10.31 9.04
CA THR A 706 3.06 9.08 9.81
C THR A 706 2.90 7.88 8.89
N PRO A 707 3.50 6.71 9.22
CA PRO A 707 3.18 5.48 8.51
C PRO A 707 1.66 5.28 8.40
N GLU A 708 1.19 5.14 7.15
CA GLU A 708 -0.19 4.84 6.81
C GLU A 708 -0.33 3.33 6.70
N LYS A 709 -1.35 2.76 7.33
CA LYS A 709 -1.62 1.33 7.16
C LYS A 709 -2.07 1.08 5.73
N TYR A 710 -1.53 0.06 5.08
CA TYR A 710 -1.96 -0.30 3.72
C TYR A 710 -3.46 -0.56 3.65
N LEU A 711 -4.01 -1.26 4.64
CA LEU A 711 -5.45 -1.50 4.76
C LEU A 711 -6.28 -0.27 5.14
N GLU A 712 -5.71 0.92 5.38
CA GLU A 712 -6.46 2.18 5.49
C GLU A 712 -6.59 2.88 4.13
N ASN A 713 -5.79 2.50 3.13
CA ASN A 713 -5.77 3.11 1.81
C ASN A 713 -6.84 2.47 0.89
N SER A 714 -7.72 3.29 0.32
CA SER A 714 -8.83 2.80 -0.51
C SER A 714 -8.39 2.06 -1.78
N ARG A 715 -7.22 2.38 -2.36
CA ARG A 715 -6.73 1.73 -3.59
C ARG A 715 -6.14 0.36 -3.29
N VAL A 716 -5.42 0.23 -2.17
CA VAL A 716 -4.97 -1.09 -1.69
C VAL A 716 -6.16 -2.01 -1.48
N ARG A 717 -7.23 -1.52 -0.83
CA ARG A 717 -8.46 -2.32 -0.66
C ARG A 717 -9.13 -2.66 -1.98
N ALA A 718 -9.14 -1.74 -2.93
CA ALA A 718 -9.64 -2.01 -4.27
C ALA A 718 -8.82 -3.05 -5.04
N ALA A 719 -7.50 -3.08 -4.84
CA ALA A 719 -6.64 -4.12 -5.40
C ALA A 719 -6.86 -5.49 -4.74
N LEU A 720 -7.04 -5.53 -3.42
CA LEU A 720 -7.44 -6.75 -2.69
C LEU A 720 -8.83 -7.24 -3.14
N ALA A 721 -9.78 -6.32 -3.33
CA ALA A 721 -11.09 -6.62 -3.87
C ALA A 721 -10.97 -7.18 -5.30
N LEU A 722 -10.19 -6.55 -6.19
CA LEU A 722 -9.94 -7.08 -7.53
C LEU A 722 -9.39 -8.52 -7.48
N ALA A 723 -8.44 -8.81 -6.59
CA ALA A 723 -7.96 -10.18 -6.38
C ALA A 723 -9.10 -11.12 -5.93
N GLY A 724 -10.01 -10.66 -5.07
CA GLY A 724 -11.25 -11.36 -4.71
C GLY A 724 -12.16 -11.65 -5.92
N VAL A 725 -12.32 -10.70 -6.85
CA VAL A 725 -13.06 -10.92 -8.10
C VAL A 725 -12.38 -11.99 -8.96
N PHE A 726 -11.04 -11.97 -9.08
CA PHE A 726 -10.30 -12.99 -9.81
C PHE A 726 -10.42 -14.38 -9.18
N ARG A 727 -10.60 -14.47 -7.85
CA ARG A 727 -10.80 -15.73 -7.16
C ARG A 727 -12.22 -16.27 -7.33
N ASP A 728 -13.20 -15.50 -6.86
CA ASP A 728 -14.55 -15.97 -6.59
C ASP A 728 -15.63 -15.21 -7.37
N GLU A 729 -15.26 -14.28 -8.25
CA GLU A 729 -16.19 -13.45 -9.04
C GLU A 729 -17.19 -12.68 -8.14
N ASN A 730 -16.76 -12.36 -6.92
CA ASN A 730 -17.56 -11.71 -5.90
C ASN A 730 -17.98 -10.31 -6.35
N THR A 731 -19.29 -10.05 -6.29
CA THR A 731 -19.83 -8.79 -6.78
C THR A 731 -19.58 -7.59 -5.87
N GLN A 732 -19.52 -7.78 -4.55
CA GLN A 732 -19.18 -6.71 -3.62
C GLN A 732 -17.75 -6.23 -3.90
N ASP A 733 -16.84 -7.16 -4.14
CA ASP A 733 -15.46 -6.85 -4.51
C ASP A 733 -15.38 -6.11 -5.86
N ALA A 734 -16.18 -6.52 -6.84
CA ALA A 734 -16.28 -5.83 -8.13
C ALA A 734 -16.80 -4.39 -7.97
N MET A 735 -17.76 -4.16 -7.06
CA MET A 735 -18.25 -2.82 -6.74
C MET A 735 -17.19 -1.95 -6.05
N ILE A 736 -16.40 -2.50 -5.13
CA ILE A 736 -15.30 -1.80 -4.45
C ILE A 736 -14.24 -1.38 -5.48
N TYR A 737 -13.79 -2.31 -6.32
CA TYR A 737 -12.85 -2.03 -7.39
C TYR A 737 -13.39 -0.97 -8.36
N PHE A 738 -14.65 -1.12 -8.82
CA PHE A 738 -15.26 -0.20 -9.76
C PHE A 738 -15.35 1.22 -9.18
N ASN A 739 -15.77 1.36 -7.91
CA ASN A 739 -15.78 2.65 -7.22
C ASN A 739 -14.40 3.31 -7.19
N ALA A 740 -13.35 2.54 -6.87
CA ALA A 740 -12.00 3.07 -6.80
C ALA A 740 -11.43 3.44 -8.18
N SER A 741 -11.77 2.68 -9.23
CA SER A 741 -11.42 3.00 -10.62
C SER A 741 -12.09 4.28 -11.13
N LEU A 742 -13.16 4.71 -10.45
CA LEU A 742 -13.86 5.97 -10.65
C LEU A 742 -13.44 7.04 -9.63
N SER A 743 -12.31 6.88 -8.94
CA SER A 743 -11.84 7.84 -7.93
C SER A 743 -12.86 8.11 -6.81
N GLY A 744 -13.69 7.12 -6.43
CA GLY A 744 -14.72 7.27 -5.39
C GLY A 744 -16.01 7.93 -5.87
N ASP A 745 -16.18 8.10 -7.18
CA ASP A 745 -17.33 8.77 -7.79
C ASP A 745 -18.44 7.81 -8.26
N LEU A 746 -18.49 6.58 -7.74
CA LEU A 746 -19.56 5.62 -8.09
C LEU A 746 -20.95 6.24 -7.93
N PHE A 747 -21.15 7.13 -6.94
CA PHE A 747 -22.44 7.78 -6.67
C PHE A 747 -22.85 8.87 -7.67
N LEU A 748 -22.00 9.19 -8.65
CA LEU A 748 -22.39 10.08 -9.74
C LEU A 748 -23.30 9.38 -10.76
N PHE A 749 -23.34 8.03 -10.74
CA PHE A 749 -24.06 7.18 -11.68
C PHE A 749 -25.45 6.76 -11.18
N GLY A 750 -26.37 6.49 -12.11
CA GLY A 750 -27.66 5.86 -11.77
C GLY A 750 -27.54 4.36 -11.51
N LYS A 751 -28.54 3.75 -10.86
CA LYS A 751 -28.59 2.31 -10.54
C LYS A 751 -28.20 1.42 -11.73
N GLU A 752 -28.86 1.62 -12.86
CA GLU A 752 -28.64 0.83 -14.08
C GLU A 752 -27.20 0.96 -14.60
N GLN A 753 -26.60 2.15 -14.50
CA GLN A 753 -25.21 2.37 -14.91
C GLN A 753 -24.20 1.72 -13.95
N MET A 754 -24.50 1.71 -12.64
CA MET A 754 -23.69 1.00 -11.65
C MET A 754 -23.73 -0.51 -11.90
N GLU A 755 -24.92 -1.08 -12.08
CA GLU A 755 -25.12 -2.51 -12.37
C GLU A 755 -24.34 -2.93 -13.63
N ILE A 756 -24.47 -2.18 -14.72
CA ILE A 756 -23.71 -2.42 -15.97
C ILE A 756 -22.20 -2.36 -15.72
N GLY A 757 -21.72 -1.36 -14.98
CA GLY A 757 -20.29 -1.21 -14.69
C GLY A 757 -19.71 -2.36 -13.87
N ILE A 758 -20.44 -2.80 -12.84
CA ILE A 758 -20.06 -3.91 -11.96
C ILE A 758 -20.06 -5.24 -12.73
N ASP A 759 -21.13 -5.53 -13.48
CA ASP A 759 -21.22 -6.75 -14.29
C ASP A 759 -20.07 -6.81 -15.31
N ARG A 760 -19.74 -5.67 -15.92
CA ARG A 760 -18.65 -5.58 -16.89
C ARG A 760 -17.28 -5.87 -16.26
N VAL A 761 -17.03 -5.45 -15.01
CA VAL A 761 -15.80 -5.83 -14.29
C VAL A 761 -15.72 -7.35 -14.14
N ILE A 762 -16.82 -8.00 -13.74
CA ILE A 762 -16.86 -9.46 -13.57
C ILE A 762 -16.66 -10.18 -14.91
N GLU A 763 -17.31 -9.69 -15.98
CA GLU A 763 -17.16 -10.23 -17.33
C GLU A 763 -15.73 -10.10 -17.87
N ASP A 764 -15.10 -8.93 -17.68
CA ASP A 764 -13.70 -8.71 -18.04
C ASP A 764 -12.81 -9.73 -17.32
N VAL A 765 -12.95 -9.86 -16.00
CA VAL A 765 -12.17 -10.81 -15.19
C VAL A 765 -12.35 -12.25 -15.66
N LYS A 766 -13.60 -12.67 -15.95
CA LYS A 766 -13.89 -13.99 -16.53
C LYS A 766 -13.16 -14.21 -17.85
N SER A 767 -13.20 -13.21 -18.73
CA SER A 767 -12.51 -13.28 -20.02
C SER A 767 -11.00 -13.39 -19.84
N TYR A 768 -10.43 -12.67 -18.88
CA TYR A 768 -8.99 -12.68 -18.61
C TYR A 768 -8.55 -13.99 -17.98
N LYS A 769 -9.32 -14.55 -17.03
CA LYS A 769 -9.04 -15.88 -16.44
C LYS A 769 -8.97 -17.01 -17.48
N ALA A 770 -9.63 -16.85 -18.62
CA ALA A 770 -9.59 -17.82 -19.73
C ALA A 770 -8.35 -17.68 -20.63
N LEU A 771 -7.57 -16.60 -20.50
CA LEU A 771 -6.35 -16.36 -21.26
C LEU A 771 -5.16 -17.16 -20.68
N PRO A 772 -4.07 -17.33 -21.45
CA PRO A 772 -2.81 -17.86 -20.91
C PRO A 772 -2.34 -17.07 -19.69
N GLU A 773 -1.70 -17.74 -18.72
CA GLU A 773 -1.35 -17.16 -17.42
C GLU A 773 -0.61 -15.82 -17.50
N LYS A 774 0.32 -15.68 -18.46
CA LYS A 774 1.06 -14.43 -18.65
C LYS A 774 0.14 -13.27 -19.05
N GLU A 775 -0.75 -13.50 -20.01
CA GLU A 775 -1.77 -12.52 -20.42
C GLU A 775 -2.77 -12.27 -19.27
N CYS A 776 -3.14 -13.34 -18.56
CA CYS A 776 -3.64 -13.37 -17.19
C CYS A 776 -3.22 -12.18 -16.33
N MET A 777 -1.94 -12.27 -15.94
CA MET A 777 -1.28 -11.35 -15.06
C MET A 777 -1.14 -9.96 -15.67
N GLU A 778 -0.81 -9.85 -16.96
CA GLU A 778 -0.72 -8.56 -17.66
C GLU A 778 -2.06 -7.81 -17.64
N ASN A 779 -3.19 -8.51 -17.81
CA ASN A 779 -4.52 -7.92 -17.69
C ASN A 779 -4.86 -7.52 -16.25
N PHE A 780 -4.51 -8.36 -15.26
CA PHE A 780 -4.67 -8.04 -13.84
C PHE A 780 -3.92 -6.76 -13.46
N PHE A 781 -2.64 -6.64 -13.84
CA PHE A 781 -1.86 -5.43 -13.56
C PHE A 781 -2.37 -4.21 -14.33
N ARG A 782 -2.83 -4.37 -15.58
CA ARG A 782 -3.49 -3.26 -16.29
C ARG A 782 -4.76 -2.79 -15.58
N MET A 783 -5.52 -3.69 -14.95
CA MET A 783 -6.67 -3.31 -14.13
C MET A 783 -6.22 -2.52 -12.88
N LEU A 784 -5.13 -2.95 -12.26
CA LEU A 784 -4.50 -2.23 -11.14
C LEU A 784 -3.97 -0.85 -11.54
N ASP A 785 -3.40 -0.68 -12.73
CA ASP A 785 -2.87 0.59 -13.22
C ASP A 785 -3.98 1.68 -13.28
N PHE A 786 -5.24 1.30 -13.47
CA PHE A 786 -6.38 2.25 -13.43
C PHE A 786 -6.67 2.82 -12.04
N LEU A 787 -6.18 2.18 -10.98
CA LEU A 787 -6.29 2.68 -9.61
C LEU A 787 -5.18 3.69 -9.27
N ASP A 788 -4.11 3.75 -10.07
CA ASP A 788 -2.93 4.57 -9.76
C ASP A 788 -3.19 6.07 -10.03
N GLU A 789 -3.20 6.84 -8.94
CA GLU A 789 -3.29 8.30 -8.92
C GLU A 789 -1.99 8.94 -8.43
N ASP A 790 -0.83 8.33 -8.74
CA ASP A 790 0.48 8.67 -8.19
C ASP A 790 0.55 8.45 -6.66
N ASP A 791 -0.18 7.47 -6.13
CA ASP A 791 -0.24 7.21 -4.67
C ASP A 791 0.89 6.30 -4.20
N GLU A 792 1.82 6.84 -3.41
CA GLU A 792 3.01 6.09 -2.94
C GLU A 792 2.68 4.82 -2.14
N ILE A 793 1.60 4.83 -1.36
CA ILE A 793 1.21 3.69 -0.54
C ILE A 793 0.71 2.57 -1.45
N TYR A 794 -0.15 2.92 -2.41
CA TYR A 794 -0.65 1.99 -3.41
C TYR A 794 0.47 1.44 -4.31
N GLN A 795 1.33 2.30 -4.84
CA GLN A 795 2.47 1.90 -5.68
C GLN A 795 3.39 0.91 -4.94
N SER A 796 3.69 1.21 -3.68
CA SER A 796 4.48 0.28 -2.84
C SER A 796 3.77 -1.05 -2.58
N PHE A 797 2.44 -1.08 -2.55
CA PHE A 797 1.67 -2.32 -2.42
C PHE A 797 1.68 -3.12 -3.72
N GLU A 798 1.46 -2.44 -4.84
CA GLU A 798 1.50 -3.03 -6.17
C GLU A 798 2.88 -3.64 -6.49
N ASP A 799 3.96 -3.00 -6.03
CA ASP A 799 5.32 -3.53 -6.10
C ASP A 799 5.49 -4.85 -5.34
N PHE A 800 4.72 -5.12 -4.27
CA PHE A 800 4.70 -6.46 -3.66
C PHE A 800 4.07 -7.46 -4.61
N LEU A 801 2.91 -7.12 -5.20
CA LEU A 801 2.20 -8.00 -6.12
C LEU A 801 3.04 -8.34 -7.36
N ARG A 802 3.74 -7.36 -7.93
CA ARG A 802 4.60 -7.52 -9.12
C ARG A 802 5.81 -8.44 -8.88
N ARG A 803 6.19 -8.71 -7.62
CA ARG A 803 7.28 -9.66 -7.28
C ARG A 803 6.86 -11.13 -7.37
N HIS A 804 5.58 -11.43 -7.52
CA HIS A 804 5.10 -12.81 -7.61
C HIS A 804 5.10 -13.32 -9.06
N ALA A 805 5.56 -14.55 -9.25
CA ALA A 805 5.80 -15.13 -10.58
C ALA A 805 4.57 -15.76 -11.25
N SER A 806 3.45 -15.89 -10.54
CA SER A 806 2.24 -16.57 -11.01
C SER A 806 0.98 -15.90 -10.47
N MET A 807 -0.14 -16.07 -11.18
CA MET A 807 -1.42 -15.48 -10.77
C MET A 807 -1.88 -16.04 -9.41
N ASN A 808 -1.71 -17.36 -9.19
CA ASN A 808 -2.05 -17.98 -7.91
C ASN A 808 -1.21 -17.44 -6.75
N ALA A 809 0.07 -17.12 -6.97
CA ALA A 809 0.91 -16.55 -5.92
C ALA A 809 0.46 -15.12 -5.55
N ILE A 810 0.04 -14.32 -6.54
CA ILE A 810 -0.55 -12.99 -6.29
C ILE A 810 -1.84 -13.11 -5.48
N LEU A 811 -2.75 -14.00 -5.90
CA LEU A 811 -4.04 -14.19 -5.23
C LEU A 811 -3.87 -14.71 -3.79
N SER A 812 -2.96 -15.66 -3.58
CA SER A 812 -2.64 -16.15 -2.23
C SER A 812 -2.02 -15.06 -1.36
N TYR A 813 -1.14 -14.22 -1.92
CA TYR A 813 -0.56 -13.10 -1.19
C TYR A 813 -1.63 -12.07 -0.79
N CYS A 814 -2.59 -11.75 -1.66
CA CYS A 814 -3.68 -10.84 -1.34
C CYS A 814 -4.59 -11.39 -0.21
N GLU A 815 -4.80 -12.71 -0.18
CA GLU A 815 -5.49 -13.41 0.91
C GLU A 815 -4.74 -13.26 2.23
N ASP A 816 -3.45 -13.61 2.24
CA ASP A 816 -2.59 -13.49 3.41
C ASP A 816 -2.49 -12.03 3.87
N PHE A 817 -2.45 -11.07 2.94
CA PHE A 817 -2.43 -9.65 3.25
C PHE A 817 -3.73 -9.19 3.90
N SER A 818 -4.87 -9.67 3.42
CA SER A 818 -6.17 -9.38 4.02
C SER A 818 -6.28 -9.95 5.43
N ALA A 819 -5.71 -11.14 5.67
CA ALA A 819 -5.75 -11.82 6.97
C ALA A 819 -4.71 -11.29 7.98
N TYR A 820 -3.52 -10.93 7.53
CA TYR A 820 -2.35 -10.67 8.38
C TYR A 820 -1.76 -9.25 8.22
N GLY A 821 -2.23 -8.47 7.25
CA GLY A 821 -1.73 -7.14 6.89
C GLY A 821 -2.20 -5.97 7.76
N GLU A 822 -2.90 -6.22 8.86
CA GLU A 822 -3.46 -5.16 9.73
C GLU A 822 -2.40 -4.18 10.28
N LYS A 823 -1.17 -4.66 10.43
CA LYS A 823 -0.02 -3.87 10.91
C LYS A 823 0.93 -3.45 9.80
N ALA A 824 0.69 -3.89 8.56
CA ALA A 824 1.52 -3.48 7.45
C ALA A 824 1.28 -1.99 7.18
N GLU A 825 2.36 -1.21 7.19
CA GLU A 825 2.31 0.23 7.02
C GLU A 825 3.45 0.71 6.13
N LYS A 826 3.21 1.84 5.45
CA LYS A 826 4.20 2.53 4.63
C LYS A 826 4.18 4.00 4.97
N ARG A 827 5.37 4.58 5.07
CA ARG A 827 5.56 6.01 5.23
C ARG A 827 5.63 6.66 3.84
N ARG A 828 4.99 7.81 3.70
CA ARG A 828 5.14 8.70 2.54
C ARG A 828 6.48 9.44 2.60
N GLU A 829 7.15 9.52 1.46
CA GLU A 829 8.51 10.04 1.33
C GLU A 829 8.56 11.40 0.63
N HIS A 830 7.58 11.75 -0.20
CA HIS A 830 7.52 13.06 -0.85
C HIS A 830 7.08 14.20 0.08
N ASN A 831 7.27 15.43 -0.39
CA ASN A 831 6.72 16.64 0.22
C ASN A 831 5.31 16.91 -0.30
N TYR A 832 4.47 17.47 0.57
CA TYR A 832 3.05 17.70 0.31
C TYR A 832 2.65 19.10 0.77
N PRO A 833 1.66 19.74 0.13
CA PRO A 833 1.16 21.03 0.55
C PRO A 833 0.39 20.90 1.86
N GLY A 834 0.63 21.83 2.79
CA GLY A 834 -0.06 21.88 4.07
C GLY A 834 0.88 21.78 5.27
N VAL A 835 0.31 22.04 6.45
CA VAL A 835 0.98 21.88 7.74
C VAL A 835 1.37 20.42 7.93
N VAL A 836 2.63 20.16 8.24
CA VAL A 836 3.15 18.79 8.38
C VAL A 836 2.86 18.25 9.77
N LEU A 837 2.07 17.19 9.87
CA LEU A 837 1.77 16.50 11.12
C LEU A 837 2.56 15.20 11.16
N THR A 838 3.44 15.02 12.15
CA THR A 838 4.29 13.82 12.25
C THR A 838 4.50 13.37 13.69
N THR A 839 4.80 12.08 13.90
CA THR A 839 5.27 11.66 15.23
C THR A 839 6.72 12.06 15.44
N ALA A 840 7.13 12.16 16.70
CA ALA A 840 8.50 12.42 17.10
C ALA A 840 9.51 11.45 16.47
N HIS A 841 9.20 10.14 16.45
CA HIS A 841 10.04 9.12 15.82
C HIS A 841 10.11 9.34 14.30
N SER A 842 8.97 9.55 13.65
CA SER A 842 8.88 9.79 12.20
C SER A 842 9.56 11.11 11.78
N SER A 843 9.71 12.07 12.69
CA SER A 843 10.36 13.35 12.39
C SER A 843 11.88 13.26 12.18
N LYS A 844 12.53 12.15 12.58
CA LYS A 844 13.98 11.96 12.38
C LYS A 844 14.33 12.12 10.89
N GLY A 845 15.36 12.90 10.61
CA GLY A 845 15.78 13.28 9.25
C GLY A 845 15.08 14.52 8.66
N MET A 846 13.94 14.95 9.20
CA MET A 846 13.21 16.13 8.72
C MET A 846 13.74 17.43 9.33
N GLU A 847 13.32 18.56 8.77
CA GLU A 847 13.65 19.90 9.28
C GLU A 847 12.65 20.95 8.79
N PHE A 848 12.17 21.81 9.71
CA PHE A 848 11.11 22.78 9.43
C PHE A 848 11.48 24.16 10.00
N PRO A 849 11.15 25.27 9.31
CA PRO A 849 11.24 26.61 9.87
C PRO A 849 10.56 26.74 11.24
N VAL A 850 9.32 26.26 11.36
CA VAL A 850 8.53 26.32 12.59
C VAL A 850 8.13 24.92 13.05
N VAL A 851 8.31 24.64 14.33
CA VAL A 851 7.87 23.39 14.96
C VAL A 851 7.02 23.68 16.19
N TYR A 852 5.83 23.09 16.22
CA TYR A 852 5.03 22.89 17.42
C TYR A 852 5.25 21.46 17.90
N ASN A 853 5.70 21.27 19.13
CA ASN A 853 5.96 19.96 19.70
C ASN A 853 5.12 19.75 20.96
N THR A 854 4.18 18.80 20.90
CA THR A 854 3.35 18.44 22.05
C THR A 854 3.98 17.34 22.88
N VAL A 855 4.20 17.64 24.17
CA VAL A 855 4.70 16.68 25.17
C VAL A 855 3.57 16.00 25.96
N THR A 856 2.30 16.22 25.59
CA THR A 856 1.13 15.73 26.35
C THR A 856 1.11 14.22 26.59
N LYS A 857 1.52 13.41 25.60
CA LYS A 857 1.62 11.94 25.73
C LYS A 857 3.04 11.42 25.91
N TYR A 858 4.00 12.28 26.22
CA TYR A 858 5.37 11.82 26.51
C TYR A 858 5.46 11.12 27.86
N ASP A 859 4.70 11.60 28.86
CA ASP A 859 4.68 11.08 30.22
C ASP A 859 3.49 10.13 30.44
N LEU A 860 3.79 8.84 30.57
CA LEU A 860 2.82 7.75 30.72
C LEU A 860 3.03 7.04 32.05
N LYS A 861 1.95 6.52 32.63
CA LYS A 861 1.95 5.83 33.93
C LYS A 861 2.89 4.62 33.98
N GLU A 862 3.13 3.98 32.84
CA GLU A 862 3.97 2.79 32.72
C GLU A 862 5.47 3.10 32.53
N LEU A 863 5.88 4.37 32.42
CA LEU A 863 7.29 4.72 32.24
C LEU A 863 8.11 4.32 33.46
N ARG A 864 9.15 3.50 33.25
CA ARG A 864 10.03 3.08 34.32
C ARG A 864 11.11 4.15 34.57
N PRO A 865 11.50 4.38 35.83
CA PRO A 865 12.68 5.18 36.13
C PRO A 865 13.95 4.66 35.44
N GLY A 866 14.84 5.55 35.02
CA GLY A 866 16.07 5.21 34.30
C GLY A 866 15.91 5.33 32.78
N ASP A 867 16.23 4.26 32.06
CA ASP A 867 16.39 4.25 30.60
C ASP A 867 15.17 4.74 29.82
N ASP A 868 13.94 4.39 30.25
CA ASP A 868 12.71 4.78 29.54
C ASP A 868 12.53 6.32 29.54
N ILE A 869 12.95 7.02 30.61
CA ILE A 869 12.88 8.50 30.70
C ILE A 869 13.95 9.12 29.82
N GLU A 870 15.18 8.59 29.87
CA GLU A 870 16.28 9.10 29.05
C GLU A 870 15.97 8.96 27.56
N GLU A 871 15.32 7.86 27.16
CA GLU A 871 14.82 7.65 25.82
C GLU A 871 13.76 8.69 25.42
N LYS A 872 12.81 8.99 26.31
CA LYS A 872 11.82 10.05 26.05
C LYS A 872 12.44 11.44 25.93
N ARG A 873 13.52 11.73 26.67
CA ARG A 873 14.28 12.98 26.51
C ARG A 873 15.05 13.00 25.19
N ARG A 874 15.67 11.89 24.75
CA ARG A 874 16.27 11.77 23.41
C ARG A 874 15.22 12.00 22.32
N LEU A 875 14.02 11.44 22.48
CA LEU A 875 12.90 11.64 21.56
C LEU A 875 12.46 13.11 21.49
N LEU A 876 12.39 13.80 22.63
CA LEU A 876 12.11 15.24 22.70
C LEU A 876 13.24 16.05 22.04
N PHE A 877 14.50 15.73 22.33
CA PHE A 877 15.68 16.34 21.72
C PHE A 877 15.70 16.21 20.19
N VAL A 878 15.38 15.03 19.64
CA VAL A 878 15.24 14.83 18.19
C VAL A 878 14.19 15.77 17.61
N SER A 879 13.03 15.88 18.27
CA SER A 879 11.90 16.70 17.84
C SER A 879 12.22 18.20 17.88
N VAL A 880 12.88 18.66 18.96
CA VAL A 880 13.38 20.03 19.14
C VAL A 880 14.36 20.42 18.03
N THR A 881 15.31 19.54 17.71
CA THR A 881 16.35 19.79 16.70
C THR A 881 15.85 19.69 15.25
N ARG A 882 14.54 19.50 15.04
CA ARG A 882 13.90 19.65 13.73
C ARG A 882 13.58 21.12 13.42
N ALA A 883 13.46 21.97 14.42
CA ALA A 883 13.14 23.38 14.28
C ALA A 883 14.35 24.19 13.79
N LYS A 884 14.14 25.04 12.77
CA LYS A 884 15.20 25.93 12.23
C LYS A 884 15.13 27.34 12.81
N GLU A 885 13.94 27.89 13.05
CA GLU A 885 13.73 29.32 13.38
C GLU A 885 12.86 29.51 14.63
N GLU A 886 11.74 28.80 14.74
CA GLU A 886 10.80 28.93 15.85
C GLU A 886 10.43 27.58 16.42
N LEU A 887 10.44 27.48 17.75
CA LEU A 887 10.09 26.28 18.49
C LEU A 887 9.05 26.62 19.57
N TYR A 888 7.93 25.91 19.50
CA TYR A 888 6.87 25.94 20.49
C TYR A 888 6.78 24.55 21.14
N ILE A 889 6.93 24.46 22.46
CA ILE A 889 6.70 23.24 23.22
C ILE A 889 5.42 23.41 24.01
N THR A 890 4.46 22.53 23.77
CA THR A 890 3.14 22.58 24.39
C THR A 890 2.88 21.31 25.18
N GLY A 891 2.03 21.38 26.20
CA GLY A 891 1.58 20.16 26.86
C GLY A 891 0.48 20.39 27.88
N LYS A 892 -0.23 19.32 28.19
CA LYS A 892 -1.13 19.28 29.34
C LYS A 892 -0.32 19.21 30.63
N TYR A 893 -0.66 20.04 31.61
CA TYR A 893 -0.01 20.08 32.91
C TYR A 893 -0.07 18.75 33.67
N ILE A 894 -1.22 18.07 33.67
CA ILE A 894 -1.43 16.80 34.36
C ILE A 894 -1.42 15.66 33.34
N ALA A 895 -0.38 14.84 33.35
CA ALA A 895 -0.22 13.69 32.48
C ALA A 895 -1.24 12.58 32.80
N TYR A 896 -1.35 12.22 34.08
CA TYR A 896 -2.28 11.24 34.60
C TYR A 896 -2.57 11.48 36.09
N GLY A 897 -3.47 10.69 36.69
CA GLY A 897 -3.90 10.89 38.07
C GLY A 897 -5.18 11.71 38.20
N GLY A 898 -5.74 11.76 39.40
CA GLY A 898 -6.99 12.47 39.70
C GLY A 898 -6.75 13.81 40.38
N LYS A 899 -7.82 14.59 40.62
CA LYS A 899 -7.72 15.90 41.31
C LYS A 899 -6.99 15.86 42.67
N LYS A 900 -7.08 14.73 43.38
CA LYS A 900 -6.47 14.55 44.71
C LYS A 900 -5.01 14.09 44.68
N ASP A 901 -4.55 13.56 43.55
CA ASP A 901 -3.19 13.04 43.37
C ASP A 901 -2.79 13.18 41.89
N PRO A 902 -2.47 14.43 41.47
CA PRO A 902 -2.13 14.72 40.08
C PRO A 902 -0.66 14.37 39.81
N HIS A 903 -0.41 13.61 38.75
CA HIS A 903 0.93 13.45 38.20
C HIS A 903 1.19 14.54 37.16
N PHE A 904 2.05 15.50 37.51
CA PHE A 904 2.46 16.56 36.59
C PHE A 904 3.30 16.00 35.44
N ASN A 905 3.10 16.54 34.24
CA ASN A 905 3.84 16.12 33.06
C ASN A 905 5.30 16.52 33.18
N ARG A 906 6.16 15.54 33.45
CA ARG A 906 7.58 15.76 33.70
C ARG A 906 8.27 16.55 32.58
N PHE A 907 8.06 16.16 31.33
CA PHE A 907 8.77 16.76 30.20
C PHE A 907 8.34 18.21 29.95
N LEU A 908 7.09 18.55 30.27
CA LEU A 908 6.62 19.94 30.25
C LEU A 908 7.28 20.75 31.39
N MET A 909 7.33 20.20 32.60
CA MET A 909 7.95 20.86 33.76
C MET A 909 9.46 21.07 33.54
N GLU A 910 10.18 20.05 33.07
CA GLU A 910 11.59 20.14 32.69
C GLU A 910 11.80 21.23 31.62
N SER A 911 10.88 21.36 30.65
CA SER A 911 10.95 22.41 29.64
C SER A 911 10.79 23.81 30.23
N PHE A 912 9.88 24.01 31.20
CA PHE A 912 9.73 25.28 31.93
C PHE A 912 10.98 25.62 32.75
N GLU A 913 11.57 24.64 33.43
CA GLU A 913 12.81 24.81 34.20
C GLU A 913 13.97 25.25 33.31
N ILE A 914 14.13 24.64 32.14
CA ILE A 914 15.21 24.96 31.18
C ILE A 914 15.14 26.42 30.72
N VAL A 915 13.94 26.94 30.44
CA VAL A 915 13.78 28.35 30.02
C VAL A 915 13.77 29.35 31.18
N GLY A 916 13.98 28.88 32.42
CA GLY A 916 13.97 29.73 33.61
C GLY A 916 12.58 30.18 34.06
N GLU A 917 11.52 29.54 33.57
CA GLU A 917 10.11 29.81 33.90
C GLU A 917 9.53 28.69 34.76
N ALA A 918 10.30 28.16 35.72
CA ALA A 918 9.87 27.08 36.60
C ALA A 918 8.51 27.40 37.25
N ARG A 919 7.56 26.48 37.13
CA ARG A 919 6.20 26.63 37.62
C ARG A 919 6.00 25.76 38.85
N GLU A 920 5.44 26.32 39.92
CA GLU A 920 5.14 25.54 41.11
C GLU A 920 3.83 24.73 40.92
N PRO A 921 3.79 23.44 41.32
CA PRO A 921 2.59 22.60 41.22
C PRO A 921 1.31 23.25 41.77
N TYR A 922 1.43 24.01 42.86
CA TYR A 922 0.29 24.70 43.48
C TYR A 922 -0.31 25.79 42.58
N GLU A 923 0.53 26.58 41.91
CA GLU A 923 0.08 27.64 40.98
C GLU A 923 -0.65 27.06 39.78
N ILE A 924 -0.14 25.94 39.26
CA ILE A 924 -0.76 25.21 38.16
C ILE A 924 -2.15 24.70 38.57
N LEU A 925 -2.28 24.13 39.77
CA LEU A 925 -3.58 23.67 40.26
C LEU A 925 -4.57 24.83 40.44
N CYS A 926 -4.12 25.98 40.93
CA CYS A 926 -4.95 27.18 41.01
C CYS A 926 -5.42 27.64 39.62
N GLU A 927 -4.52 27.67 38.63
CA GLU A 927 -4.87 28.03 37.24
C GLU A 927 -5.91 27.06 36.65
N ILE A 928 -5.75 25.76 36.91
CA ILE A 928 -6.70 24.73 36.45
C ILE A 928 -8.05 24.90 37.15
N GLU A 929 -8.08 25.19 38.46
CA GLU A 929 -9.32 25.40 39.21
C GLU A 929 -10.06 26.66 38.74
N GLU A 930 -9.37 27.78 38.57
CA GLU A 930 -9.97 29.03 38.07
C GLU A 930 -10.62 28.86 36.70
N LYS A 931 -9.98 28.08 35.80
CA LYS A 931 -10.53 27.76 34.48
C LYS A 931 -11.71 26.80 34.51
N ASN A 932 -11.77 25.89 35.48
CA ASN A 932 -12.91 24.97 35.64
C ASN A 932 -14.13 25.63 36.29
N VAL A 933 -13.94 26.77 36.97
CA VAL A 933 -15.01 27.56 37.60
C VAL A 933 -15.63 28.58 36.63
N LYS A 934 -14.89 28.98 35.59
CA LYS A 934 -15.38 29.79 34.46
C LYS A 934 -16.01 28.90 33.39
#